data_AF-A0A7Y7YJ54-F1
#
_entry.id   AF-A0A7Y7YJ54-F1
#
_cell.length_a   1.000
_cell.length_b   1.000
_cell.length_c   1.000
_cell.angle_alpha   90.00
_cell.angle_beta   90.00
_cell.angle_gamma   90.00
#
_symmetry.space_group_name_H-M   'P 1'
#
loop_
_entity.id
_entity.type
_entity.pdbx_description
1 polymer ?
#
loop_
_entity_poly.entity_id
_entity_poly.type
_entity_poly.pdbx_seq_one_letter_code
_entity_poly.pdbx_strand_id
1 'polypeptide(L)'
;MEMYKRDVQWLGDEDAHLGPAARAALGILLERDDWTWWDTPSKTLASLQKAVPRQNPVKWGGDSSVMDADQWVDPQLAVTLGEAFNVLLSDRAPKIKIVRSVWGWPEGAEAIGVAVAEMSRLVGAGHVFPEWERDARPRFPLVPRSRGGLVVVTAPDLLSYGSIHHALGDVEWSMDSTVADVLIADSIDVIRVTRAARLVVLYGQRVGAVAADVSRLRDELCAQCVVHVDIDNLRVIDWLRSVISAQVEKGASFAEAMKTAGKETDLFAVVLSSTQSFLVGRYSLFGGAHSVGRRISNTDYPAVREKGPPYQVKDLSLTNSTLSGSSRAAARVTSGSPPPQELSLDRAARTPVRRPAPPVERILNARTRQGRREVQEWPKEGVVEIDISIRVRTPLRDSDRRPAFPDNRVEWSEESKLLQVHLFEYGCQPQSRPLELSRTGDSTTATFTRYVESGSIDLRFLISDGAQILQTARYQCAPSKPIRFFIENIVTPVDRTKKAFDAALLVNDSLGNQPSVAVVTGAGEVVFCPLSEHEIGMARQHLLDALEAAVSNPDAELAPLMLKLANRGAMLQSHLRSIVPAWPGSEGRVQLVMQSDAFFPIEYLYDGKIPRSPQAVLCTERAQCLSKGQAIAGCSIRDAGEQLCPMGFLGVSGVIERHTWKAGLVPRVWGSPEGNKPARRRIEDLSTVAFAASNKADNFLDADVLPHEVVRIVGIETSIGAKKITNWDDWEARLAQVPASLLLLLVHQESEVVYIGAGSGLNLGSIGAEHVRNAPVVIAIGCSSGLGEMPGSSLPAILQRGGAGVVVAAMTKILGRHANRVARDLVVHLKEAANQSNSPSVGEILSAMRRRLLADGIALGLAVVAFGDADIVLGKELTQGIDHVSC
;
A
#
# COMPACT_ATOMS: atom_id res chain seq x y z
N MET A 1 6.88 22.13 13.30
CA MET A 1 5.88 21.60 14.25
C MET A 1 4.75 20.88 13.51
N GLU A 2 4.22 21.43 12.41
CA GLU A 2 3.14 20.82 11.64
C GLU A 2 3.55 19.50 10.95
N MET A 3 4.72 19.43 10.31
CA MET A 3 5.24 18.18 9.73
C MET A 3 5.47 17.07 10.77
N TYR A 4 6.04 17.39 11.93
CA TYR A 4 6.22 16.39 12.99
C TYR A 4 4.88 15.81 13.46
N LYS A 5 3.83 16.64 13.54
CA LYS A 5 2.48 16.15 13.85
C LYS A 5 1.93 15.23 12.75
N ARG A 6 2.20 15.53 11.47
CA ARG A 6 1.88 14.62 10.35
C ARG A 6 2.67 13.32 10.48
N ASP A 7 3.95 13.37 10.82
CA ASP A 7 4.79 12.19 11.00
C ASP A 7 4.33 11.32 12.18
N VAL A 8 3.87 11.93 13.29
CA VAL A 8 3.23 11.22 14.41
C VAL A 8 1.92 10.56 13.99
N GLN A 9 1.09 11.25 13.22
CA GLN A 9 -0.16 10.67 12.70
C GLN A 9 0.10 9.54 11.72
N TRP A 10 1.19 9.63 10.96
CA TRP A 10 1.57 8.67 9.93
C TRP A 10 2.26 7.43 10.51
N LEU A 11 3.29 7.63 11.34
CA LEU A 11 4.19 6.57 11.81
C LEU A 11 3.98 6.19 13.28
N GLY A 12 3.15 6.94 14.02
CA GLY A 12 3.08 6.86 15.47
C GLY A 12 4.18 7.67 16.15
N ASP A 13 4.04 7.89 17.46
CA ASP A 13 4.98 8.71 18.24
C ASP A 13 6.40 8.12 18.28
N GLU A 14 6.52 6.79 18.31
CA GLU A 14 7.80 6.09 18.41
C GLU A 14 8.65 6.26 17.14
N ASP A 15 8.03 6.13 15.97
CA ASP A 15 8.70 6.15 14.67
C ASP A 15 8.59 7.48 13.93
N ALA A 16 7.89 8.48 14.45
CA ALA A 16 7.74 9.81 13.83
C ALA A 16 9.08 10.45 13.42
N HIS A 17 10.15 10.16 14.17
CA HIS A 17 11.49 10.63 13.89
C HIS A 17 12.08 10.10 12.56
N LEU A 18 11.54 9.00 12.03
CA LEU A 18 11.92 8.40 10.74
C LEU A 18 11.26 9.08 9.53
N GLY A 19 10.22 9.90 9.73
CA GLY A 19 9.48 10.56 8.63
C GLY A 19 10.38 11.30 7.63
N PRO A 20 11.30 12.17 8.09
CA PRO A 20 12.27 12.83 7.22
C PRO A 20 13.19 11.87 6.46
N ALA A 21 13.63 10.80 7.12
CA ALA A 21 14.49 9.78 6.51
C ALA A 21 13.74 8.99 5.43
N ALA A 22 12.47 8.68 5.68
CA ALA A 22 11.59 8.03 4.72
C ALA A 22 11.40 8.89 3.45
N ARG A 23 11.11 10.19 3.60
CA ARG A 23 11.00 11.13 2.46
C ARG A 23 12.33 11.32 1.72
N ALA A 24 13.45 11.33 2.43
CA ALA A 24 14.78 11.38 1.81
C ALA A 24 15.08 10.14 0.97
N ALA A 25 14.81 8.94 1.48
CA ALA A 25 14.92 7.69 0.72
C ALA A 25 13.97 7.69 -0.49
N LEU A 26 12.71 8.06 -0.28
CA LEU A 26 11.68 8.05 -1.31
C LEU A 26 12.06 8.94 -2.50
N GLY A 27 12.44 10.21 -2.25
CA GLY A 27 12.82 11.10 -3.35
C GLY A 27 14.12 10.71 -4.08
N ILE A 28 15.02 9.92 -3.45
CA ILE A 28 16.15 9.30 -4.16
C ILE A 28 15.66 8.19 -5.11
N LEU A 29 14.75 7.34 -4.62
CA LEU A 29 14.25 6.19 -5.38
C LEU A 29 13.34 6.61 -6.53
N LEU A 30 12.46 7.59 -6.32
CA LEU A 30 11.60 8.16 -7.37
C LEU A 30 12.40 8.86 -8.46
N GLU A 31 13.41 9.65 -8.12
CA GLU A 31 14.31 10.29 -9.10
C GLU A 31 15.08 9.27 -9.95
N ARG A 32 15.27 8.04 -9.45
CA ARG A 32 15.89 6.94 -10.21
C ARG A 32 14.88 6.06 -10.95
N ASP A 33 13.58 6.31 -10.80
CA ASP A 33 12.50 5.45 -11.27
C ASP A 33 12.71 3.99 -10.81
N ASP A 34 13.17 3.83 -9.57
CA ASP A 34 13.38 2.53 -8.94
C ASP A 34 12.18 2.22 -8.03
N TRP A 35 11.33 1.28 -8.44
CA TRP A 35 10.14 0.84 -7.71
C TRP A 35 10.32 -0.50 -7.01
N THR A 36 11.55 -1.03 -6.95
CA THR A 36 11.83 -2.32 -6.30
C THR A 36 11.55 -2.30 -4.81
N TRP A 37 11.66 -1.14 -4.14
CA TRP A 37 11.31 -0.96 -2.74
C TRP A 37 9.81 -1.15 -2.48
N TRP A 38 8.96 -0.78 -3.45
CA TRP A 38 7.52 -0.96 -3.37
C TRP A 38 7.15 -2.44 -3.52
N ASP A 39 7.63 -3.09 -4.58
CA ASP A 39 7.32 -4.51 -4.80
C ASP A 39 8.14 -5.46 -3.91
N THR A 40 9.18 -5.01 -3.22
CA THR A 40 10.00 -5.85 -2.32
C THR A 40 10.67 -4.99 -1.24
N PRO A 41 9.97 -4.67 -0.14
CA PRO A 41 10.48 -3.78 0.90
C PRO A 41 11.84 -4.20 1.49
N SER A 42 12.13 -5.51 1.56
CA SER A 42 13.42 -6.03 2.02
C SER A 42 14.62 -5.66 1.12
N LYS A 43 14.38 -5.24 -0.14
CA LYS A 43 15.40 -4.75 -1.07
C LYS A 43 15.62 -3.25 -1.00
N THR A 44 14.93 -2.52 -0.12
CA THR A 44 15.01 -1.05 -0.02
C THR A 44 16.45 -0.58 0.21
N LEU A 45 17.15 -1.16 1.20
CA LEU A 45 18.55 -0.79 1.48
C LEU A 45 19.48 -1.05 0.28
N ALA A 46 19.36 -2.22 -0.36
CA ALA A 46 20.19 -2.55 -1.53
C ALA A 46 19.94 -1.59 -2.70
N SER A 47 18.68 -1.18 -2.88
CA SER A 47 18.27 -0.24 -3.93
C SER A 47 18.79 1.16 -3.65
N LEU A 48 18.72 1.61 -2.39
CA LEU A 48 19.33 2.86 -1.95
C LEU A 48 20.86 2.86 -2.07
N GLN A 49 21.54 1.78 -1.69
CA GLN A 49 23.00 1.63 -1.86
C GLN A 49 23.41 1.69 -3.33
N LYS A 50 22.61 1.11 -4.23
CA LYS A 50 22.80 1.23 -5.68
C LYS A 50 22.49 2.63 -6.20
N ALA A 51 21.54 3.32 -5.56
CA ALA A 51 21.12 4.66 -5.91
C ALA A 51 22.16 5.72 -5.55
N VAL A 52 22.84 5.57 -4.41
CA VAL A 52 23.79 6.53 -3.82
C VAL A 52 25.22 6.26 -4.31
N PRO A 53 25.78 7.11 -5.20
CA PRO A 53 27.14 6.91 -5.69
C PRO A 53 28.19 7.27 -4.63
N ARG A 54 29.33 6.56 -4.63
CA ARG A 54 30.41 6.74 -3.63
C ARG A 54 31.07 8.12 -3.63
N GLN A 55 31.11 8.83 -4.75
CA GLN A 55 31.88 10.08 -4.88
C GLN A 55 31.05 11.28 -5.31
N ASN A 56 29.92 11.05 -5.98
CA ASN A 56 29.06 12.11 -6.50
C ASN A 56 27.90 12.37 -5.56
N PRO A 57 27.28 13.56 -5.60
CA PRO A 57 25.99 13.77 -4.98
C PRO A 57 24.94 12.81 -5.55
N VAL A 58 24.12 12.22 -4.68
CA VAL A 58 22.92 11.50 -5.09
C VAL A 58 21.87 12.53 -5.51
N LYS A 59 21.11 12.22 -6.56
CA LYS A 59 19.99 13.06 -6.98
C LYS A 59 18.77 12.74 -6.12
N TRP A 60 17.99 13.77 -5.79
CA TRP A 60 16.72 13.65 -5.09
C TRP A 60 15.67 14.48 -5.82
N GLY A 61 14.48 13.92 -5.99
CA GLY A 61 13.39 14.51 -6.77
C GLY A 61 12.43 13.43 -7.29
N GLY A 62 12.14 13.47 -8.59
CA GLY A 62 11.17 12.58 -9.23
C GLY A 62 9.78 13.19 -9.31
N ASP A 63 9.00 13.11 -8.24
CA ASP A 63 7.58 13.49 -8.21
C ASP A 63 7.23 14.18 -6.88
N SER A 64 6.37 15.19 -6.92
CA SER A 64 5.95 15.95 -5.73
C SER A 64 5.21 15.12 -4.69
N SER A 65 4.71 13.93 -5.04
CA SER A 65 4.08 13.01 -4.08
C SER A 65 4.99 12.58 -2.93
N VAL A 66 6.31 12.80 -3.01
CA VAL A 66 7.24 12.62 -1.88
C VAL A 66 6.86 13.50 -0.68
N MET A 67 6.37 14.71 -0.93
CA MET A 67 6.00 15.65 0.14
C MET A 67 4.73 15.24 0.87
N ASP A 68 3.95 14.34 0.28
CA ASP A 68 2.72 13.79 0.84
C ASP A 68 2.79 12.28 1.01
N ALA A 69 3.98 11.76 1.33
CA ALA A 69 4.21 10.33 1.56
C ALA A 69 3.26 9.75 2.61
N ASP A 70 2.87 10.53 3.63
CA ASP A 70 1.88 10.18 4.66
C ASP A 70 0.49 9.85 4.09
N GLN A 71 0.17 10.30 2.88
CA GLN A 71 -1.11 10.07 2.24
C GLN A 71 -1.17 8.77 1.42
N TRP A 72 -0.03 8.15 1.11
CA TRP A 72 -0.01 7.01 0.18
C TRP A 72 1.01 5.91 0.46
N VAL A 73 2.03 6.19 1.26
CA VAL A 73 3.03 5.20 1.69
C VAL A 73 2.56 4.60 3.01
N ASP A 74 2.44 3.27 3.03
CA ASP A 74 2.12 2.53 4.25
C ASP A 74 3.12 2.84 5.37
N PRO A 75 2.67 3.04 6.63
CA PRO A 75 3.55 3.37 7.75
C PRO A 75 4.74 2.40 7.91
N GLN A 76 4.52 1.09 7.73
CA GLN A 76 5.59 0.10 7.87
C GLN A 76 6.63 0.22 6.74
N LEU A 77 6.16 0.51 5.53
CA LEU A 77 7.05 0.76 4.41
C LEU A 77 7.86 2.04 4.62
N ALA A 78 7.23 3.07 5.19
CA ALA A 78 7.89 4.31 5.54
C ALA A 78 8.97 4.12 6.61
N VAL A 79 8.68 3.32 7.65
CA VAL A 79 9.68 2.90 8.66
C VAL A 79 10.83 2.18 7.96
N THR A 80 10.54 1.21 7.07
CA THR A 80 11.57 0.48 6.31
C THR A 80 12.45 1.41 5.46
N LEU A 81 11.84 2.42 4.81
CA LEU A 81 12.55 3.45 4.05
C LEU A 81 13.44 4.30 4.96
N GLY A 82 12.91 4.73 6.10
CA GLY A 82 13.62 5.54 7.09
C GLY A 82 14.80 4.82 7.71
N GLU A 83 14.61 3.58 8.16
CA GLU A 83 15.68 2.71 8.69
C GLU A 83 16.77 2.46 7.65
N ALA A 84 16.39 2.11 6.42
CA ALA A 84 17.35 1.88 5.34
C ALA A 84 18.17 3.14 5.02
N PHE A 85 17.55 4.33 5.09
CA PHE A 85 18.27 5.59 4.95
C PHE A 85 19.18 5.88 6.14
N ASN A 86 18.75 5.58 7.38
CA ASN A 86 19.59 5.74 8.57
C ASN A 86 20.83 4.84 8.52
N VAL A 87 20.72 3.62 8.01
CA VAL A 87 21.89 2.75 7.75
C VAL A 87 22.87 3.43 6.78
N LEU A 88 22.38 4.10 5.74
CA LEU A 88 23.24 4.88 4.84
C LEU A 88 23.87 6.09 5.55
N LEU A 89 23.12 6.78 6.41
CA LEU A 89 23.66 7.91 7.19
C LEU A 89 24.80 7.47 8.11
N SER A 90 24.65 6.32 8.78
CA SER A 90 25.64 5.74 9.70
C SER A 90 26.92 5.32 8.99
N ASP A 91 26.84 4.76 7.78
CA ASP A 91 28.02 4.45 6.96
C ASP A 91 28.67 5.75 6.46
N ARG A 92 27.89 6.60 5.80
CA ARG A 92 28.32 7.89 5.30
C ARG A 92 27.15 8.77 4.88
N ALA A 93 26.99 9.91 5.56
CA ALA A 93 26.03 10.93 5.17
C ALA A 93 26.15 11.31 3.67
N PRO A 94 25.14 11.01 2.83
CA PRO A 94 25.20 11.29 1.40
C PRO A 94 25.19 12.80 1.16
N LYS A 95 25.78 13.23 0.05
CA LYS A 95 25.56 14.57 -0.49
C LYS A 95 24.33 14.50 -1.39
N ILE A 96 23.30 15.27 -1.11
CA ILE A 96 22.04 15.26 -1.83
C ILE A 96 21.95 16.49 -2.73
N LYS A 97 21.68 16.24 -4.01
CA LYS A 97 21.42 17.25 -5.02
C LYS A 97 19.93 17.22 -5.36
N ILE A 98 19.19 18.25 -4.95
CA ILE A 98 17.79 18.41 -5.34
C ILE A 98 17.77 18.86 -6.80
N VAL A 99 17.18 18.05 -7.67
CA VAL A 99 17.23 18.28 -9.11
C VAL A 99 16.33 19.44 -9.54
N ARG A 100 16.62 20.01 -10.70
CA ARG A 100 15.85 21.15 -11.22
C ARG A 100 14.35 20.92 -11.39
N SER A 101 13.90 19.69 -11.66
CA SER A 101 12.46 19.40 -11.86
C SER A 101 11.61 19.70 -10.62
N VAL A 102 12.21 19.71 -9.42
CA VAL A 102 11.52 20.03 -8.16
C VAL A 102 11.00 21.47 -8.13
N TRP A 103 11.60 22.40 -8.89
CA TRP A 103 11.08 23.77 -9.00
C TRP A 103 9.72 23.85 -9.72
N GLY A 104 9.39 22.82 -10.50
CA GLY A 104 8.12 22.70 -11.20
C GLY A 104 7.03 21.98 -10.39
N TRP A 105 7.33 21.52 -9.17
CA TRP A 105 6.34 20.88 -8.29
C TRP A 105 5.24 21.87 -7.89
N PRO A 106 4.04 21.36 -7.51
CA PRO A 106 3.05 22.16 -6.79
C PRO A 106 3.73 22.87 -5.61
N GLU A 107 3.36 24.14 -5.35
CA GLU A 107 3.98 25.02 -4.33
C GLU A 107 5.40 25.55 -4.69
N GLY A 108 6.04 25.02 -5.74
CA GLY A 108 7.25 25.57 -6.35
C GLY A 108 8.41 25.78 -5.36
N ALA A 109 8.79 27.04 -5.15
CA ALA A 109 9.91 27.40 -4.29
C ALA A 109 9.68 27.06 -2.80
N GLU A 110 8.42 27.03 -2.35
CA GLU A 110 8.08 26.67 -0.97
C GLU A 110 8.41 25.19 -0.70
N ALA A 111 8.01 24.28 -1.62
CA ALA A 111 8.32 22.85 -1.53
C ALA A 111 9.84 22.61 -1.45
N ILE A 112 10.63 23.37 -2.21
CA ILE A 112 12.10 23.32 -2.14
C ILE A 112 12.61 23.80 -0.79
N GLY A 113 12.09 24.93 -0.30
CA GLY A 113 12.47 25.45 1.00
C GLY A 113 12.24 24.44 2.13
N VAL A 114 11.09 23.76 2.11
CA VAL A 114 10.74 22.69 3.06
C VAL A 114 11.68 21.50 2.90
N ALA A 115 11.84 20.98 1.68
CA ALA A 115 12.68 19.81 1.39
C ALA A 115 14.16 20.04 1.77
N VAL A 116 14.70 21.21 1.43
CA VAL A 116 16.08 21.60 1.79
C VAL A 116 16.25 21.68 3.30
N ALA A 117 15.34 22.36 4.00
CA ALA A 117 15.44 22.52 5.44
C ALA A 117 15.36 21.17 6.16
N GLU A 118 14.42 20.33 5.76
CA GLU A 118 14.25 18.99 6.31
C GLU A 118 15.48 18.10 6.06
N MET A 119 15.90 17.94 4.80
CA MET A 119 17.04 17.09 4.49
C MET A 119 18.34 17.65 5.08
N SER A 120 18.52 18.97 5.16
CA SER A 120 19.73 19.56 5.76
C SER A 120 19.81 19.30 7.27
N ARG A 121 18.67 19.21 7.97
CA ARG A 121 18.64 18.75 9.37
C ARG A 121 19.03 17.28 9.48
N LEU A 122 18.62 16.46 8.51
CA LEU A 122 18.86 15.03 8.49
C LEU A 122 20.31 14.65 8.15
N VAL A 123 20.88 15.15 7.05
CA VAL A 123 22.25 14.80 6.60
C VAL A 123 23.32 15.79 7.07
N GLY A 124 22.91 16.94 7.61
CA GLY A 124 23.79 18.02 8.08
C GLY A 124 24.00 19.15 7.06
N ALA A 125 24.45 20.30 7.58
CA ALA A 125 24.72 21.49 6.78
C ALA A 125 25.76 21.22 5.67
N GLY A 126 25.52 21.80 4.48
CA GLY A 126 26.39 21.66 3.31
C GLY A 126 26.30 20.31 2.58
N HIS A 127 25.50 19.36 3.07
CA HIS A 127 25.27 18.09 2.37
C HIS A 127 24.11 18.16 1.37
N VAL A 128 23.17 19.10 1.52
CA VAL A 128 22.03 19.27 0.60
C VAL A 128 22.21 20.55 -0.20
N PHE A 129 21.92 20.50 -1.49
CA PHE A 129 21.82 21.69 -2.32
C PHE A 129 20.84 21.52 -3.48
N PRO A 130 19.94 22.49 -3.71
CA PRO A 130 19.19 22.58 -4.95
C PRO A 130 20.05 23.00 -6.13
N GLU A 131 19.74 22.43 -7.29
CA GLU A 131 20.10 23.06 -8.55
C GLU A 131 19.34 24.37 -8.73
N TRP A 132 19.93 25.27 -9.51
CA TRP A 132 19.24 26.46 -9.99
C TRP A 132 18.00 26.10 -10.82
N GLU A 133 16.90 26.84 -10.60
CA GLU A 133 15.63 26.74 -11.35
C GLU A 133 15.86 26.74 -12.86
N ARG A 134 16.84 27.51 -13.33
CA ARG A 134 17.20 27.66 -14.74
C ARG A 134 18.66 27.32 -14.95
N ASP A 135 19.02 26.74 -16.11
CA ASP A 135 20.43 26.59 -16.52
C ASP A 135 21.00 27.92 -17.03
N ALA A 136 20.87 28.97 -16.23
CA ALA A 136 21.57 30.22 -16.47
C ALA A 136 23.05 29.98 -16.14
N ARG A 137 23.96 30.27 -17.07
CA ARG A 137 25.41 30.27 -16.85
C ARG A 137 25.97 31.68 -16.92
N PRO A 138 25.54 32.58 -16.02
CA PRO A 138 26.06 33.93 -15.99
C PRO A 138 27.58 33.88 -15.83
N ARG A 139 28.28 34.62 -16.69
CA ARG A 139 29.73 34.75 -16.60
C ARG A 139 30.03 35.70 -15.46
N PHE A 140 30.62 35.17 -14.39
CA PHE A 140 31.06 35.99 -13.29
C PHE A 140 32.14 36.97 -13.79
N PRO A 141 32.01 38.29 -13.54
CA PRO A 141 32.95 39.28 -14.05
C PRO A 141 34.37 39.04 -13.50
N LEU A 142 35.38 39.32 -14.32
CA LEU A 142 36.78 39.30 -13.89
C LEU A 142 37.03 40.50 -12.98
N VAL A 143 37.32 40.24 -11.70
CA VAL A 143 37.68 41.27 -10.73
C VAL A 143 39.21 41.43 -10.75
N PRO A 144 39.75 42.61 -11.08
CA PRO A 144 41.17 42.89 -10.92
C PRO A 144 41.51 42.89 -9.43
N ARG A 145 42.11 41.80 -8.92
CA ARG A 145 42.53 41.72 -7.52
C ARG A 145 43.91 42.36 -7.36
N SER A 146 43.98 43.51 -6.69
CA SER A 146 45.24 44.21 -6.37
C SER A 146 46.00 43.60 -5.18
N ARG A 147 45.34 42.81 -4.31
CA ARG A 147 45.95 42.14 -3.14
C ARG A 147 45.52 40.70 -2.85
N GLY A 148 44.82 40.02 -3.77
CA GLY A 148 44.49 38.59 -3.61
C GLY A 148 43.40 38.23 -2.59
N GLY A 149 42.99 39.15 -1.71
CA GLY A 149 41.94 38.94 -0.70
C GLY A 149 40.51 38.80 -1.27
N LEU A 150 39.60 38.27 -0.44
CA LEU A 150 38.16 38.20 -0.71
C LEU A 150 37.49 39.54 -0.50
N VAL A 151 36.68 39.97 -1.48
CA VAL A 151 35.79 41.12 -1.30
C VAL A 151 34.48 40.64 -0.68
N VAL A 152 34.20 41.09 0.55
CA VAL A 152 32.96 40.81 1.26
C VAL A 152 32.12 42.08 1.34
N VAL A 153 30.89 42.02 0.84
CA VAL A 153 29.92 43.11 0.90
C VAL A 153 28.85 42.79 1.93
N THR A 154 28.50 43.76 2.78
CA THR A 154 27.47 43.60 3.82
C THR A 154 26.38 44.65 3.73
N ALA A 155 25.19 44.34 4.21
CA ALA A 155 24.14 45.32 4.47
C ALA A 155 24.64 46.44 5.43
N PRO A 156 24.16 47.68 5.29
CA PRO A 156 24.56 48.79 6.16
C PRO A 156 24.33 48.54 7.66
N ASP A 157 23.28 47.77 7.99
CA ASP A 157 22.84 47.55 9.37
C ASP A 157 23.68 46.50 10.12
N LEU A 158 24.60 45.82 9.43
CA LEU A 158 25.57 44.88 10.01
C LEU A 158 26.83 45.57 10.59
N LEU A 159 27.01 46.87 10.36
CA LEU A 159 28.29 47.58 10.54
C LEU A 159 28.64 48.10 11.94
N SER A 160 27.89 47.78 12.99
CA SER A 160 28.26 48.25 14.35
C SER A 160 29.53 47.59 14.94
N TYR A 161 30.27 46.76 14.17
CA TYR A 161 31.48 46.06 14.64
C TYR A 161 32.75 46.46 13.86
N GLY A 162 33.40 47.55 14.28
CA GLY A 162 34.73 47.98 13.81
C GLY A 162 35.90 47.05 14.21
N SER A 163 35.64 45.89 14.84
CA SER A 163 36.67 45.02 15.44
C SER A 163 37.08 43.81 14.57
N ILE A 164 36.42 43.59 13.43
CA ILE A 164 36.63 42.36 12.60
C ILE A 164 37.81 42.51 11.62
N HIS A 165 38.27 43.74 11.36
CA HIS A 165 39.31 44.04 10.37
C HIS A 165 40.68 43.38 10.63
N HIS A 166 40.98 42.94 11.86
CA HIS A 166 42.31 42.41 12.20
C HIS A 166 42.43 40.87 12.20
N ALA A 167 41.33 40.12 12.17
CA ALA A 167 41.37 38.67 12.40
C ALA A 167 41.48 37.83 11.11
N LEU A 168 41.13 38.38 9.94
CA LEU A 168 41.14 37.67 8.66
C LEU A 168 41.93 38.50 7.64
N GLY A 169 43.26 38.40 7.66
CA GLY A 169 44.19 39.26 6.89
C GLY A 169 43.96 39.32 5.37
N ASP A 170 43.17 38.39 4.82
CA ASP A 170 42.86 38.27 3.40
C ASP A 170 41.41 38.64 3.04
N VAL A 171 40.70 39.43 3.87
CA VAL A 171 39.30 39.83 3.64
C VAL A 171 39.15 41.36 3.59
N GLU A 172 38.64 41.87 2.47
CA GLU A 172 38.31 43.27 2.25
C GLU A 172 36.79 43.47 2.39
N TRP A 173 36.38 44.16 3.46
CA TRP A 173 34.97 44.51 3.70
C TRP A 173 34.63 45.82 2.98
N SER A 174 33.54 45.84 2.20
CA SER A 174 33.04 47.01 1.47
C SER A 174 31.52 47.11 1.59
N MET A 175 30.95 48.31 1.42
CA MET A 175 29.49 48.51 1.38
C MET A 175 28.94 48.81 -0.01
N ASP A 176 29.81 49.21 -0.92
CA ASP A 176 29.44 49.82 -2.20
C ASP A 176 30.15 49.15 -3.39
N SER A 177 30.75 47.96 -3.19
CA SER A 177 31.35 47.24 -4.29
C SER A 177 30.29 46.72 -5.27
N THR A 178 30.54 47.01 -6.55
CA THR A 178 29.74 46.48 -7.67
C THR A 178 29.97 44.99 -7.90
N VAL A 179 31.09 44.42 -7.43
CA VAL A 179 31.38 42.99 -7.51
C VAL A 179 31.91 42.47 -6.16
N ALA A 180 31.29 41.42 -5.65
CA ALA A 180 31.63 40.78 -4.38
C ALA A 180 32.01 39.31 -4.58
N ASP A 181 32.97 38.79 -3.81
CA ASP A 181 33.13 37.33 -3.70
C ASP A 181 32.06 36.76 -2.75
N VAL A 182 31.79 37.46 -1.65
CA VAL A 182 30.73 37.11 -0.69
C VAL A 182 29.85 38.34 -0.44
N LEU A 183 28.54 38.16 -0.47
CA LEU A 183 27.56 39.17 -0.15
C LEU A 183 26.71 38.70 1.04
N ILE A 184 26.51 39.54 2.05
CA ILE A 184 25.71 39.25 3.25
C ILE A 184 24.59 40.27 3.37
N ALA A 185 23.34 39.82 3.39
CA ALA A 185 22.17 40.70 3.53
C ALA A 185 21.04 40.00 4.28
N ASP A 186 20.16 40.76 4.93
CA ASP A 186 18.93 40.23 5.53
C ASP A 186 17.81 40.02 4.51
N SER A 187 17.92 40.69 3.36
CA SER A 187 16.92 40.67 2.30
C SER A 187 17.58 41.04 0.97
N ILE A 188 16.90 40.69 -0.11
CA ILE A 188 17.42 40.91 -1.45
C ILE A 188 17.29 42.38 -1.87
N ASP A 189 16.30 43.09 -1.32
CA ASP A 189 16.01 44.48 -1.68
C ASP A 189 17.06 45.47 -1.17
N VAL A 190 17.87 45.06 -0.19
CA VAL A 190 19.02 45.81 0.34
C VAL A 190 20.21 45.75 -0.63
N ILE A 191 20.21 44.83 -1.60
CA ILE A 191 21.31 44.59 -2.54
C ILE A 191 21.15 45.46 -3.81
N ARG A 192 21.20 46.80 -3.68
CA ARG A 192 20.98 47.69 -4.84
C ARG A 192 22.24 48.02 -5.63
N VAL A 193 23.41 47.92 -5.02
CA VAL A 193 24.69 48.40 -5.61
C VAL A 193 25.51 47.27 -6.23
N THR A 194 25.42 46.06 -5.66
CA THR A 194 26.16 44.89 -6.15
C THR A 194 25.51 44.33 -7.42
N ARG A 195 26.32 44.14 -8.47
CA ARG A 195 25.90 43.56 -9.76
C ARG A 195 26.37 42.12 -9.94
N ALA A 196 27.30 41.66 -9.10
CA ALA A 196 27.75 40.27 -9.10
C ALA A 196 28.24 39.83 -7.72
N ALA A 197 27.81 38.66 -7.24
CA ALA A 197 28.27 38.03 -6.01
C ALA A 197 28.49 36.53 -6.25
N ARG A 198 29.60 35.90 -5.84
CA ARG A 198 29.75 34.43 -6.02
C ARG A 198 28.94 33.65 -4.99
N LEU A 199 29.09 34.05 -3.73
CA LEU A 199 28.34 33.53 -2.59
C LEU A 199 27.42 34.63 -2.08
N VAL A 200 26.13 34.34 -1.96
CA VAL A 200 25.16 35.20 -1.28
C VAL A 200 24.76 34.51 0.03
N VAL A 201 24.87 35.21 1.14
CA VAL A 201 24.49 34.76 2.48
C VAL A 201 23.32 35.61 2.95
N LEU A 202 22.16 34.98 3.10
CA LEU A 202 20.95 35.61 3.59
C LEU A 202 20.71 35.20 5.04
N TYR A 203 20.22 36.12 5.87
CA TYR A 203 19.92 35.84 7.27
C TYR A 203 18.58 36.46 7.71
N GLY A 204 18.04 35.98 8.84
CA GLY A 204 16.86 36.55 9.50
C GLY A 204 15.49 36.26 8.86
N GLN A 205 15.40 35.98 7.56
CA GLN A 205 14.14 35.64 6.90
C GLN A 205 13.77 34.15 7.03
N ARG A 206 12.52 33.79 6.71
CA ARG A 206 12.14 32.37 6.63
C ARG A 206 12.63 31.78 5.30
N VAL A 207 13.25 30.61 5.34
CA VAL A 207 13.78 29.87 4.18
C VAL A 207 12.82 29.84 2.98
N GLY A 208 11.51 29.61 3.20
CA GLY A 208 10.53 29.55 2.13
C GLY A 208 10.31 30.88 1.40
N ALA A 209 10.30 32.01 2.13
CA ALA A 209 10.17 33.33 1.52
C ALA A 209 11.40 33.67 0.66
N VAL A 210 12.58 33.27 1.14
CA VAL A 210 13.85 33.52 0.43
C VAL A 210 13.99 32.61 -0.79
N ALA A 211 13.52 31.36 -0.71
CA ALA A 211 13.60 30.40 -1.80
C ALA A 211 12.91 30.92 -3.08
N ALA A 212 11.81 31.67 -2.94
CA ALA A 212 11.06 32.24 -4.06
C ALA A 212 11.89 33.23 -4.91
N ASP A 213 12.87 33.88 -4.29
CA ASP A 213 13.69 34.90 -4.94
C ASP A 213 15.06 34.39 -5.41
N VAL A 214 15.38 33.10 -5.21
CA VAL A 214 16.71 32.55 -5.54
C VAL A 214 17.05 32.70 -7.02
N SER A 215 16.07 32.58 -7.91
CA SER A 215 16.26 32.78 -9.35
C SER A 215 16.62 34.22 -9.68
N ARG A 216 16.05 35.20 -8.97
CA ARG A 216 16.41 36.61 -9.10
C ARG A 216 17.88 36.84 -8.75
N LEU A 217 18.38 36.21 -7.68
CA LEU A 217 19.80 36.29 -7.31
C LEU A 217 20.74 35.67 -8.36
N ARG A 218 20.31 34.61 -9.04
CA ARG A 218 21.08 34.02 -10.14
C ARG A 218 21.21 34.99 -11.31
N ASP A 219 20.10 35.62 -11.68
CA ASP A 219 20.00 36.46 -12.87
C ASP A 219 20.60 37.86 -12.63
N GLU A 220 20.33 38.47 -11.48
CA GLU A 220 20.77 39.83 -11.14
C GLU A 220 22.22 39.88 -10.61
N LEU A 221 22.64 38.88 -9.84
CA LEU A 221 23.95 38.87 -9.16
C LEU A 221 24.91 37.81 -9.68
N CYS A 222 24.56 37.08 -10.74
CA CYS A 222 25.39 35.97 -11.22
C CYS A 222 25.73 34.94 -10.12
N ALA A 223 24.88 34.82 -9.09
CA ALA A 223 25.17 34.07 -7.87
C ALA A 223 25.52 32.62 -8.17
N GLN A 224 26.62 32.08 -7.63
CA GLN A 224 27.03 30.68 -7.82
C GLN A 224 26.59 29.76 -6.68
N CYS A 225 26.35 30.35 -5.51
CA CYS A 225 25.78 29.70 -4.34
C CYS A 225 24.98 30.72 -3.52
N VAL A 226 23.82 30.32 -3.02
CA VAL A 226 23.02 31.08 -2.05
C VAL A 226 22.87 30.23 -0.80
N VAL A 227 23.20 30.81 0.34
CA VAL A 227 23.08 30.19 1.66
C VAL A 227 22.15 31.05 2.51
N HIS A 228 21.31 30.40 3.30
CA HIS A 228 20.50 31.03 4.31
C HIS A 228 20.96 30.59 5.71
N VAL A 229 21.06 31.52 6.65
CA VAL A 229 21.44 31.27 8.05
C VAL A 229 20.32 31.76 8.96
N ASP A 230 19.75 30.85 9.76
CA ASP A 230 18.52 31.08 10.54
C ASP A 230 18.78 31.84 11.86
N ILE A 231 19.13 33.13 11.79
CA ILE A 231 19.54 33.96 12.94
C ILE A 231 19.41 35.48 12.73
N ASP A 232 19.58 36.22 13.84
CA ASP A 232 19.78 37.67 13.89
C ASP A 232 21.21 38.13 13.50
N ASN A 233 21.37 39.45 13.32
CA ASN A 233 22.47 40.08 12.60
C ASN A 233 23.89 39.77 13.15
N LEU A 234 24.05 39.46 14.44
CA LEU A 234 25.40 39.38 15.04
C LEU A 234 26.07 38.02 14.83
N ARG A 235 25.30 36.93 14.81
CA ARG A 235 25.86 35.56 14.78
C ARG A 235 26.27 35.11 13.37
N VAL A 236 25.80 35.79 12.31
CA VAL A 236 26.08 35.41 10.91
C VAL A 236 27.54 35.67 10.53
N ILE A 237 28.15 36.68 11.17
CA ILE A 237 29.56 36.99 10.98
C ILE A 237 30.45 35.94 11.62
N ASP A 238 30.10 35.44 12.81
CA ASP A 238 30.84 34.36 13.45
C ASP A 238 30.77 33.07 12.64
N TRP A 239 29.58 32.76 12.09
CA TRP A 239 29.41 31.68 11.12
C TRP A 239 30.34 31.84 9.91
N LEU A 240 30.32 33.01 9.27
CA LEU A 240 31.14 33.26 8.09
C LEU A 240 32.64 33.19 8.41
N ARG A 241 33.07 33.69 9.58
CA ARG A 241 34.46 33.59 10.04
C ARG A 241 34.90 32.14 10.14
N SER A 242 34.07 31.29 10.73
CA SER A 242 34.37 29.85 10.83
C SER A 242 34.40 29.18 9.45
N VAL A 243 33.47 29.51 8.55
CA VAL A 243 33.49 29.01 7.16
C VAL A 243 34.80 29.41 6.47
N ILE A 244 35.18 30.69 6.54
CA ILE A 244 36.40 31.22 5.93
C ILE A 244 37.64 30.53 6.51
N SER A 245 37.76 30.48 7.83
CA SER A 245 38.89 29.83 8.51
C SER A 245 39.03 28.36 8.10
N ALA A 246 37.92 27.60 8.05
CA ALA A 246 37.94 26.22 7.59
C ALA A 246 38.39 26.07 6.13
N GLN A 247 38.01 26.99 5.24
CA GLN A 247 38.46 26.93 3.83
C GLN A 247 39.92 27.33 3.65
N VAL A 248 40.37 28.40 4.33
CA VAL A 248 41.74 28.93 4.18
C VAL A 248 42.74 28.04 4.88
N GLU A 249 42.51 27.75 6.16
CA GLU A 249 43.49 27.09 7.02
C GLU A 249 43.50 25.57 6.82
N LYS A 250 42.30 24.97 6.64
CA LYS A 250 42.14 23.51 6.58
C LYS A 250 41.98 23.00 5.14
N GLY A 251 41.93 23.88 4.13
CA GLY A 251 41.72 23.52 2.73
C GLY A 251 40.38 22.80 2.48
N ALA A 252 39.40 23.00 3.36
CA ALA A 252 38.11 22.33 3.31
C ALA A 252 37.31 22.76 2.07
N SER A 253 36.55 21.84 1.48
CA SER A 253 35.51 22.22 0.51
C SER A 253 34.46 23.11 1.17
N PHE A 254 33.71 23.89 0.39
CA PHE A 254 32.68 24.77 0.95
C PHE A 254 31.65 24.00 1.79
N ALA A 255 31.23 22.82 1.34
CA ALA A 255 30.38 21.92 2.12
C ALA A 255 30.97 21.54 3.49
N GLU A 256 32.26 21.18 3.54
CA GLU A 256 32.95 20.82 4.79
C GLU A 256 33.15 22.03 5.71
N ALA A 257 33.38 23.20 5.13
CA ALA A 257 33.48 24.47 5.87
C ALA A 257 32.14 24.85 6.50
N MET A 258 31.02 24.74 5.77
CA MET A 258 29.67 24.94 6.34
C MET A 258 29.40 23.99 7.50
N LYS A 259 29.77 22.71 7.36
CA LYS A 259 29.63 21.70 8.42
C LYS A 259 30.47 22.04 9.64
N THR A 260 31.70 22.52 9.44
CA THR A 260 32.60 22.94 10.51
C THR A 260 32.02 24.15 11.25
N ALA A 261 31.56 25.15 10.49
CA ALA A 261 30.93 26.34 11.05
C ALA A 261 29.68 26.02 11.85
N GLY A 262 28.77 25.19 11.32
CA GLY A 262 27.58 24.78 12.06
C GLY A 262 27.90 24.13 13.41
N LYS A 263 28.97 23.35 13.49
CA LYS A 263 29.44 22.73 14.75
C LYS A 263 30.09 23.73 15.70
N GLU A 264 30.91 24.64 15.18
CA GLU A 264 31.66 25.61 16.00
C GLU A 264 30.76 26.71 16.54
N THR A 265 29.74 27.13 15.77
CA THR A 265 28.89 28.27 16.13
C THR A 265 27.50 27.87 16.65
N ASP A 266 27.14 26.58 16.56
CA ASP A 266 25.79 26.06 16.82
C ASP A 266 24.73 26.81 15.98
N LEU A 267 25.03 26.98 14.69
CA LEU A 267 24.18 27.71 13.75
C LEU A 267 23.72 26.82 12.61
N PHE A 268 22.43 26.90 12.31
CA PHE A 268 21.83 26.15 11.21
C PHE A 268 21.87 26.98 9.92
N ALA A 269 22.61 26.48 8.94
CA ALA A 269 22.72 27.08 7.62
C ALA A 269 22.28 26.10 6.53
N VAL A 270 21.49 26.57 5.58
CA VAL A 270 20.97 25.78 4.46
C VAL A 270 21.41 26.38 3.13
N VAL A 271 21.73 25.52 2.16
CA VAL A 271 22.04 25.96 0.79
C VAL A 271 20.73 26.06 0.03
N LEU A 272 20.33 27.27 -0.38
CA LEU A 272 19.10 27.51 -1.13
C LEU A 272 19.25 27.18 -2.62
N SER A 273 20.46 27.34 -3.17
CA SER A 273 20.84 26.83 -4.50
C SER A 273 22.35 26.90 -4.66
N SER A 274 22.92 25.94 -5.40
CA SER A 274 24.34 25.97 -5.72
C SER A 274 24.66 25.21 -7.00
N THR A 275 25.78 25.58 -7.63
CA THR A 275 26.41 24.71 -8.62
C THR A 275 27.17 23.58 -7.91
N GLN A 276 27.09 22.36 -8.44
CA GLN A 276 27.83 21.22 -7.89
C GLN A 276 29.34 21.49 -7.80
N SER A 277 29.90 22.22 -8.78
CA SER A 277 31.32 22.59 -8.80
C SER A 277 31.71 23.53 -7.65
N PHE A 278 30.82 24.45 -7.27
CA PHE A 278 31.07 25.38 -6.17
C PHE A 278 31.03 24.64 -4.82
N LEU A 279 30.00 23.81 -4.62
CA LEU A 279 29.78 23.17 -3.32
C LEU A 279 30.74 21.99 -3.05
N VAL A 280 30.96 21.16 -4.07
CA VAL A 280 31.70 19.87 -3.93
C VAL A 280 33.12 19.96 -4.47
N GLY A 281 33.40 20.89 -5.38
CA GLY A 281 34.76 21.08 -5.88
C GLY A 281 35.69 21.62 -4.80
N ARG A 282 37.00 21.46 -5.01
CA ARG A 282 38.03 22.26 -4.31
C ARG A 282 38.06 23.70 -4.84
N TYR A 283 36.88 24.27 -5.04
CA TYR A 283 36.74 25.66 -5.43
C TYR A 283 37.03 26.47 -4.18
N SER A 284 38.27 26.92 -4.04
CA SER A 284 38.61 27.86 -2.98
C SER A 284 38.12 29.24 -3.40
N LEU A 285 37.31 29.90 -2.57
CA LEU A 285 37.01 31.33 -2.72
C LEU A 285 38.32 32.15 -2.85
N PHE A 286 39.39 31.64 -2.25
CA PHE A 286 40.74 32.21 -2.14
C PHE A 286 41.69 31.78 -3.26
N GLY A 287 41.28 30.88 -4.16
CA GLY A 287 42.13 30.40 -5.25
C GLY A 287 42.31 31.46 -6.34
N GLY A 288 43.43 32.17 -6.33
CA GLY A 288 43.90 32.99 -7.45
C GLY A 288 44.06 32.15 -8.72
N ALA A 289 44.12 32.81 -9.87
CA ALA A 289 44.26 32.21 -11.20
C ALA A 289 45.60 31.48 -11.39
N HIS A 290 45.87 30.42 -10.64
CA HIS A 290 46.89 29.45 -11.00
C HIS A 290 46.25 28.49 -12.01
N SER A 291 46.65 28.70 -13.26
CA SER A 291 46.56 27.78 -14.40
C SER A 291 45.65 26.57 -14.18
N VAL A 292 44.49 26.60 -14.85
CA VAL A 292 43.86 25.36 -15.31
C VAL A 292 44.87 24.68 -16.23
N GLY A 293 45.75 23.87 -15.65
CA GLY A 293 46.53 22.88 -16.36
C GLY A 293 45.53 21.95 -17.03
N ARG A 294 45.33 22.17 -18.33
CA ARG A 294 44.84 21.21 -19.34
C ARG A 294 43.96 20.10 -18.75
N ARG A 295 42.68 20.39 -18.50
CA ARG A 295 41.71 19.31 -18.29
C ARG A 295 41.61 18.50 -19.57
N ILE A 296 41.88 17.20 -19.41
CA ILE A 296 41.59 16.14 -20.36
C ILE A 296 40.16 16.31 -20.87
N SER A 297 40.00 16.29 -22.19
CA SER A 297 38.71 16.31 -22.88
C SER A 297 37.87 15.11 -22.44
N ASN A 298 36.76 15.38 -21.75
CA ASN A 298 35.66 14.42 -21.57
C ASN A 298 34.77 14.40 -22.83
N THR A 299 35.38 14.22 -24.00
CA THR A 299 34.69 13.72 -25.20
C THR A 299 34.85 12.21 -25.18
N ASP A 300 33.95 11.53 -24.48
CA ASP A 300 33.51 10.16 -24.75
C ASP A 300 32.32 9.86 -23.82
N TYR A 301 31.17 10.44 -24.17
CA TYR A 301 29.88 9.80 -23.95
C TYR A 301 29.21 9.70 -25.32
N PRO A 302 28.88 8.49 -25.81
CA PRO A 302 28.13 8.37 -27.04
C PRO A 302 26.73 8.93 -26.81
N ALA A 303 26.44 10.05 -27.46
CA ALA A 303 25.08 10.52 -27.63
C ALA A 303 24.33 9.50 -28.50
N VAL A 304 23.52 8.66 -27.87
CA VAL A 304 22.41 8.00 -28.56
C VAL A 304 21.41 9.10 -28.93
N ARG A 305 21.58 9.64 -30.14
CA ARG A 305 20.58 10.46 -30.81
C ARG A 305 19.49 9.52 -31.33
N GLU A 306 18.42 9.35 -30.57
CA GLU A 306 17.13 9.01 -31.16
C GLU A 306 16.65 10.23 -31.97
N LYS A 307 16.91 10.21 -33.27
CA LYS A 307 16.18 11.04 -34.23
C LYS A 307 14.92 10.27 -34.62
N GLY A 308 13.79 10.58 -33.97
CA GLY A 308 12.49 10.38 -34.58
C GLY A 308 12.32 11.39 -35.74
N PRO A 309 11.90 10.98 -36.94
CA PRO A 309 11.72 11.91 -38.05
C PRO A 309 10.35 12.61 -37.96
N PRO A 310 10.20 13.84 -38.45
CA PRO A 310 8.89 14.36 -38.81
C PRO A 310 8.49 13.78 -40.17
N TYR A 311 7.26 13.29 -40.21
CA TYR A 311 6.49 12.99 -41.41
C TYR A 311 6.35 14.28 -42.25
N GLN A 312 6.86 14.30 -43.49
CA GLN A 312 6.23 15.05 -44.59
C GLN A 312 6.55 14.38 -45.93
N VAL A 313 5.46 14.03 -46.62
CA VAL A 313 5.38 13.53 -47.97
C VAL A 313 5.59 14.68 -48.97
N LYS A 314 6.47 14.49 -49.95
CA LYS A 314 6.19 14.82 -51.36
C LYS A 314 7.23 14.23 -52.32
N ASP A 315 6.69 13.66 -53.38
CA ASP A 315 7.33 13.01 -54.52
C ASP A 315 8.39 13.85 -55.25
N LEU A 316 9.42 13.17 -55.80
CA LEU A 316 9.63 13.07 -57.26
C LEU A 316 10.94 12.32 -57.61
N SER A 317 10.76 11.13 -58.18
CA SER A 317 11.43 10.53 -59.35
C SER A 317 12.92 10.75 -59.66
N LEU A 318 13.65 9.62 -59.69
CA LEU A 318 14.49 9.07 -60.78
C LEU A 318 15.52 9.98 -61.48
N THR A 319 16.80 9.57 -61.47
CA THR A 319 17.43 8.87 -62.61
C THR A 319 18.89 8.44 -62.32
N ASN A 320 19.26 7.40 -63.06
CA ASN A 320 20.48 6.59 -63.05
C ASN A 320 21.78 7.38 -63.31
N SER A 321 22.93 6.76 -62.98
CA SER A 321 24.00 6.37 -63.94
C SER A 321 25.31 5.97 -63.22
N THR A 322 25.67 4.67 -63.32
CA THR A 322 26.94 4.08 -63.85
C THR A 322 28.29 4.75 -63.50
N LEU A 323 29.44 4.09 -63.30
CA LEU A 323 29.96 2.73 -63.56
C LEU A 323 31.40 2.67 -62.99
N SER A 324 31.98 1.45 -62.94
CA SER A 324 33.43 1.12 -62.92
C SER A 324 34.11 1.03 -61.53
N GLY A 325 34.82 -0.04 -61.14
CA GLY A 325 35.28 -1.19 -61.92
C GLY A 325 35.86 -2.35 -61.09
N SER A 326 35.77 -3.53 -61.73
CA SER A 326 36.38 -4.85 -61.53
C SER A 326 37.70 -4.90 -60.74
N SER A 327 37.83 -5.72 -59.69
CA SER A 327 38.06 -7.18 -59.66
C SER A 327 39.40 -7.66 -60.24
N ARG A 328 40.18 -8.33 -59.38
CA ARG A 328 41.16 -9.36 -59.72
C ARG A 328 41.01 -10.53 -58.75
N ALA A 329 40.59 -11.67 -59.29
CA ALA A 329 40.57 -12.96 -58.62
C ALA A 329 41.89 -13.70 -58.85
N ALA A 330 42.35 -14.45 -57.85
CA ALA A 330 43.30 -15.54 -58.01
C ALA A 330 42.90 -16.69 -57.07
N ALA A 331 42.62 -17.84 -57.68
CA ALA A 331 42.30 -19.09 -57.01
C ALA A 331 43.58 -19.83 -56.57
N ARG A 332 43.55 -20.46 -55.39
CA ARG A 332 44.39 -21.66 -55.13
C ARG A 332 43.81 -22.55 -54.02
N VAL A 333 43.26 -23.66 -54.51
CA VAL A 333 43.27 -25.05 -54.01
C VAL A 333 43.76 -25.30 -52.57
N THR A 334 42.76 -25.66 -51.77
CA THR A 334 42.65 -26.62 -50.64
C THR A 334 43.80 -27.61 -50.35
N SER A 335 44.22 -27.62 -49.07
CA SER A 335 44.64 -28.82 -48.34
C SER A 335 44.31 -28.62 -46.84
N GLY A 336 43.62 -29.60 -46.25
CA GLY A 336 42.87 -29.45 -44.99
C GLY A 336 43.66 -29.54 -43.68
N SER A 337 43.00 -29.08 -42.63
CA SER A 337 43.20 -29.42 -41.21
C SER A 337 41.92 -29.01 -40.43
N PRO A 338 41.58 -29.69 -39.33
CA PRO A 338 40.21 -29.81 -38.82
C PRO A 338 39.70 -28.51 -38.16
N PRO A 339 38.36 -28.29 -38.12
CA PRO A 339 37.80 -27.07 -37.56
C PRO A 339 38.08 -27.01 -36.05
N PRO A 340 38.47 -25.84 -35.52
CA PRO A 340 38.44 -25.59 -34.08
C PRO A 340 36.99 -25.67 -33.61
N GLN A 341 36.77 -26.34 -32.49
CA GLN A 341 35.51 -26.32 -31.75
C GLN A 341 35.02 -24.87 -31.59
N GLU A 342 33.96 -24.52 -32.30
CA GLU A 342 33.14 -23.37 -31.96
C GLU A 342 32.48 -23.69 -30.61
N LEU A 343 33.05 -23.14 -29.54
CA LEU A 343 32.33 -22.87 -28.32
C LEU A 343 31.16 -21.96 -28.69
N SER A 344 30.03 -22.59 -29.00
CA SER A 344 28.71 -21.96 -28.96
C SER A 344 28.55 -21.41 -27.55
N LEU A 345 28.90 -20.15 -27.37
CA LEU A 345 28.34 -19.34 -26.30
C LEU A 345 26.87 -19.20 -26.66
N ASP A 346 26.08 -20.18 -26.22
CA ASP A 346 24.66 -20.03 -26.00
C ASP A 346 24.50 -18.78 -25.13
N ARG A 347 24.30 -17.66 -25.82
CA ARG A 347 23.84 -16.42 -25.24
C ARG A 347 22.41 -16.71 -24.85
N ALA A 348 22.25 -17.41 -23.73
CA ALA A 348 20.98 -17.59 -23.06
C ALA A 348 20.31 -16.23 -23.08
N ALA A 349 19.25 -16.11 -23.87
CA ALA A 349 18.51 -14.88 -24.04
C ALA A 349 18.02 -14.53 -22.63
N ARG A 350 18.76 -13.63 -21.96
CA ARG A 350 18.40 -13.16 -20.63
C ARG A 350 17.02 -12.57 -20.80
N THR A 351 16.03 -13.24 -20.24
CA THR A 351 14.65 -12.76 -20.18
C THR A 351 14.72 -11.31 -19.71
N PRO A 352 14.18 -10.35 -20.48
CA PRO A 352 14.31 -8.95 -20.15
C PRO A 352 13.77 -8.74 -18.73
N VAL A 353 14.66 -8.34 -17.81
CA VAL A 353 14.30 -8.07 -16.43
C VAL A 353 13.31 -6.91 -16.45
N ARG A 354 12.02 -7.22 -16.29
CA ARG A 354 10.94 -6.25 -16.28
C ARG A 354 11.16 -5.34 -15.08
N ARG A 355 11.34 -4.03 -15.32
CA ARG A 355 11.45 -3.06 -14.23
C ARG A 355 10.11 -2.98 -13.51
N PRO A 356 10.09 -2.99 -12.17
CA PRO A 356 8.88 -2.74 -11.41
C PRO A 356 8.33 -1.34 -11.76
N ALA A 357 7.01 -1.22 -11.76
CA ALA A 357 6.28 -0.02 -12.14
C ALA A 357 5.74 0.69 -10.90
N PRO A 358 5.42 2.00 -10.98
CA PRO A 358 4.74 2.71 -9.90
C PRO A 358 3.44 2.03 -9.48
N PRO A 359 3.02 2.19 -8.21
CA PRO A 359 1.71 1.74 -7.76
C PRO A 359 0.62 2.40 -8.59
N VAL A 360 -0.24 1.57 -9.16
CA VAL A 360 -1.42 2.02 -9.90
C VAL A 360 -2.60 1.16 -9.57
N GLU A 361 -3.75 1.81 -9.42
CA GLU A 361 -4.99 1.18 -9.03
C GLU A 361 -6.15 1.70 -9.86
N ARG A 362 -7.13 0.83 -10.06
CA ARG A 362 -8.38 1.16 -10.74
C ARG A 362 -9.42 1.48 -9.69
N ILE A 363 -9.82 2.74 -9.64
CA ILE A 363 -10.66 3.25 -8.56
C ILE A 363 -11.88 3.93 -9.15
N LEU A 364 -13.02 3.69 -8.52
CA LEU A 364 -14.23 4.47 -8.71
C LEU A 364 -13.98 5.98 -8.67
N ASN A 365 -14.63 6.70 -9.58
CA ASN A 365 -14.54 8.14 -9.72
C ASN A 365 -15.90 8.69 -10.13
N ALA A 366 -16.38 9.71 -9.42
CA ALA A 366 -17.55 10.49 -9.81
C ALA A 366 -17.14 11.84 -10.40
N ARG A 367 -17.92 12.33 -11.36
CA ARG A 367 -17.98 13.75 -11.76
C ARG A 367 -19.43 14.18 -11.80
N THR A 368 -19.71 15.40 -11.39
CA THR A 368 -21.08 15.93 -11.41
C THR A 368 -21.15 17.08 -12.38
N ARG A 369 -22.15 17.09 -13.25
CA ARG A 369 -22.34 18.15 -14.24
C ARG A 369 -23.78 18.63 -14.30
N GLN A 370 -23.92 19.90 -14.64
CA GLN A 370 -25.20 20.52 -14.99
C GLN A 370 -25.09 20.97 -16.46
N GLY A 371 -25.77 20.26 -17.35
CA GLY A 371 -25.56 20.39 -18.79
C GLY A 371 -24.12 20.02 -19.17
N ARG A 372 -23.38 20.98 -19.76
CA ARG A 372 -21.98 20.80 -20.18
C ARG A 372 -20.95 21.22 -19.13
N ARG A 373 -21.39 21.80 -18.00
CA ARG A 373 -20.50 22.35 -16.97
C ARG A 373 -20.34 21.36 -15.82
N GLU A 374 -19.10 21.01 -15.50
CA GLU A 374 -18.78 20.30 -14.26
C GLU A 374 -19.00 21.22 -13.06
N VAL A 375 -19.64 20.70 -12.02
CA VAL A 375 -19.96 21.41 -10.79
C VAL A 375 -19.30 20.71 -9.61
N GLN A 376 -18.65 21.49 -8.75
CA GLN A 376 -18.01 21.01 -7.52
C GLN A 376 -18.90 21.22 -6.28
N GLU A 377 -19.93 22.06 -6.41
CA GLU A 377 -20.97 22.29 -5.41
C GLU A 377 -22.32 21.85 -5.97
N TRP A 378 -23.17 21.31 -5.11
CA TRP A 378 -24.50 20.90 -5.54
C TRP A 378 -25.35 22.13 -5.86
N PRO A 379 -25.96 22.23 -7.06
CA PRO A 379 -26.75 23.40 -7.44
C PRO A 379 -28.01 23.55 -6.58
N LYS A 380 -28.65 24.72 -6.66
CA LYS A 380 -29.91 25.02 -5.94
C LYS A 380 -31.16 24.55 -6.68
N GLU A 381 -31.07 24.41 -8.00
CA GLU A 381 -32.18 24.02 -8.86
C GLU A 381 -31.69 23.37 -10.15
N GLY A 382 -32.61 22.74 -10.88
CA GLY A 382 -32.38 22.13 -12.17
C GLY A 382 -32.09 20.63 -12.12
N VAL A 383 -31.46 20.14 -13.18
CA VAL A 383 -31.09 18.73 -13.37
C VAL A 383 -29.58 18.61 -13.31
N VAL A 384 -29.10 17.57 -12.63
CA VAL A 384 -27.69 17.22 -12.53
C VAL A 384 -27.48 15.80 -13.00
N GLU A 385 -26.33 15.57 -13.60
CA GLU A 385 -25.89 14.26 -14.07
C GLU A 385 -24.63 13.88 -13.30
N ILE A 386 -24.69 12.69 -12.67
CA ILE A 386 -23.59 12.10 -11.92
C ILE A 386 -22.97 11.02 -12.81
N ASP A 387 -21.76 11.29 -13.28
CA ASP A 387 -20.99 10.43 -14.17
C ASP A 387 -20.03 9.57 -13.34
N ILE A 388 -20.27 8.26 -13.32
CA ILE A 388 -19.46 7.26 -12.62
C ILE A 388 -18.55 6.53 -13.61
N SER A 389 -17.27 6.41 -13.26
CA SER A 389 -16.25 5.71 -14.05
C SER A 389 -15.24 5.04 -13.13
N ILE A 390 -14.54 4.02 -13.62
CA ILE A 390 -13.34 3.46 -12.99
C ILE A 390 -12.14 4.09 -13.69
N ARG A 391 -11.27 4.74 -12.93
CA ARG A 391 -10.07 5.41 -13.47
C ARG A 391 -8.80 4.78 -12.95
N VAL A 392 -7.78 4.73 -13.80
CA VAL A 392 -6.42 4.39 -13.36
C VAL A 392 -5.86 5.59 -12.63
N ARG A 393 -5.57 5.42 -11.34
CA ARG A 393 -4.87 6.41 -10.53
C ARG A 393 -3.53 5.87 -10.08
N THR A 394 -2.64 6.81 -9.78
CA THR A 394 -1.33 6.62 -9.18
C THR A 394 -1.19 7.68 -8.07
N PRO A 395 -0.41 7.44 -7.01
CA PRO A 395 -0.08 8.51 -6.06
C PRO A 395 0.80 9.59 -6.68
N LEU A 396 1.42 9.33 -7.85
CA LEU A 396 2.26 10.28 -8.57
C LEU A 396 1.43 11.47 -9.09
N ARG A 397 1.91 12.70 -8.84
CA ARG A 397 1.22 13.95 -9.19
C ARG A 397 1.69 14.58 -10.50
N ASP A 398 2.99 14.44 -10.80
CA ASP A 398 3.66 15.17 -11.87
C ASP A 398 3.91 14.30 -13.10
N SER A 399 3.42 13.06 -13.09
CA SER A 399 3.52 12.16 -14.23
C SER A 399 2.57 12.59 -15.37
N ASP A 400 3.12 13.36 -16.33
CA ASP A 400 2.51 13.56 -17.67
C ASP A 400 2.16 12.23 -18.36
N ARG A 401 2.78 11.14 -17.90
CA ARG A 401 2.50 9.76 -18.29
C ARG A 401 1.82 9.04 -17.14
N ARG A 402 0.49 9.00 -17.16
CA ARG A 402 -0.26 8.04 -16.33
C ARG A 402 0.29 6.63 -16.61
N PRO A 403 0.77 5.90 -15.60
CA PRO A 403 1.27 4.57 -15.84
C PRO A 403 0.12 3.69 -16.34
N ALA A 404 0.40 2.83 -17.32
CA ALA A 404 -0.58 1.86 -17.76
C ALA A 404 -0.90 0.92 -16.60
N PHE A 405 -2.19 0.62 -16.41
CA PHE A 405 -2.56 -0.43 -15.46
C PHE A 405 -1.91 -1.75 -15.90
N PRO A 406 -1.19 -2.47 -15.02
CA PRO A 406 -0.48 -3.67 -15.41
C PRO A 406 -1.48 -4.73 -15.86
N ASP A 407 -1.40 -5.12 -17.13
CA ASP A 407 -2.33 -6.07 -17.73
C ASP A 407 -2.37 -7.42 -17.00
N ASN A 408 -1.25 -7.82 -16.39
CA ASN A 408 -1.14 -9.05 -15.59
C ASN A 408 -1.80 -8.97 -14.20
N ARG A 409 -2.34 -7.81 -13.81
CA ARG A 409 -3.16 -7.67 -12.60
C ARG A 409 -4.62 -8.01 -12.86
N VAL A 410 -5.04 -8.30 -14.09
CA VAL A 410 -6.39 -8.79 -14.37
C VAL A 410 -6.33 -10.00 -15.27
N GLU A 411 -6.97 -11.10 -14.85
CA GLU A 411 -7.26 -12.22 -15.74
C GLU A 411 -8.38 -11.83 -16.69
N TRP A 412 -7.97 -11.41 -17.87
CA TRP A 412 -8.85 -11.06 -18.98
C TRP A 412 -9.25 -12.32 -19.74
N SER A 413 -10.55 -12.61 -19.80
CA SER A 413 -11.09 -13.54 -20.79
C SER A 413 -11.17 -12.89 -22.19
N GLU A 414 -11.34 -11.57 -22.25
CA GLU A 414 -11.52 -10.75 -23.47
C GLU A 414 -10.79 -9.40 -23.36
N GLU A 415 -10.85 -8.56 -24.40
CA GLU A 415 -10.22 -7.22 -24.42
C GLU A 415 -10.90 -6.18 -23.51
N SER A 416 -12.10 -6.50 -23.01
CA SER A 416 -12.80 -5.70 -22.01
C SER A 416 -13.65 -6.59 -21.11
N LYS A 417 -14.13 -6.00 -20.01
CA LYS A 417 -15.02 -6.65 -19.05
C LYS A 417 -16.22 -5.75 -18.81
N LEU A 418 -17.41 -6.31 -18.95
CA LEU A 418 -18.66 -5.60 -18.67
C LEU A 418 -19.00 -5.71 -17.19
N LEU A 419 -18.98 -4.59 -16.49
CA LEU A 419 -19.33 -4.44 -15.08
C LEU A 419 -20.70 -3.75 -14.94
N GLN A 420 -21.27 -3.81 -13.75
CA GLN A 420 -22.47 -3.04 -13.41
C GLN A 420 -22.17 -2.03 -12.31
N VAL A 421 -22.77 -0.84 -12.46
CA VAL A 421 -22.81 0.21 -11.43
C VAL A 421 -24.22 0.28 -10.88
N HIS A 422 -24.36 0.08 -9.58
CA HIS A 422 -25.64 0.17 -8.88
C HIS A 422 -25.67 1.41 -8.00
N LEU A 423 -26.68 2.25 -8.20
CA LEU A 423 -26.99 3.41 -7.38
C LEU A 423 -28.08 3.03 -6.37
N PHE A 424 -27.77 3.26 -5.09
CA PHE A 424 -28.69 3.11 -3.98
C PHE A 424 -29.02 4.47 -3.36
N GLU A 425 -30.27 4.62 -2.96
CA GLU A 425 -30.82 5.80 -2.26
C GLU A 425 -31.90 5.36 -1.27
N TYR A 426 -31.91 5.97 -0.08
CA TYR A 426 -32.90 5.65 0.95
C TYR A 426 -34.33 5.96 0.45
N GLY A 427 -35.22 4.98 0.54
CA GLY A 427 -36.61 5.12 0.11
C GLY A 427 -36.84 5.05 -1.41
N CYS A 428 -35.79 4.80 -2.20
CA CYS A 428 -35.88 4.71 -3.66
C CYS A 428 -35.50 3.31 -4.17
N GLN A 429 -36.03 2.94 -5.34
CA GLN A 429 -35.63 1.71 -6.02
C GLN A 429 -34.19 1.83 -6.55
N PRO A 430 -33.36 0.77 -6.46
CA PRO A 430 -32.01 0.80 -7.00
C PRO A 430 -32.00 1.03 -8.52
N GLN A 431 -30.96 1.71 -9.01
CA GLN A 431 -30.74 1.90 -10.44
C GLN A 431 -29.44 1.25 -10.88
N SER A 432 -29.46 0.48 -11.96
CA SER A 432 -28.27 -0.20 -12.50
C SER A 432 -27.89 0.37 -13.87
N ARG A 433 -26.59 0.53 -14.12
CA ARG A 433 -26.03 0.94 -15.42
C ARG A 433 -24.79 0.10 -15.76
N PRO A 434 -24.63 -0.34 -17.02
CA PRO A 434 -23.43 -1.03 -17.43
C PRO A 434 -22.23 -0.07 -17.46
N LEU A 435 -21.04 -0.62 -17.23
CA LEU A 435 -19.76 0.06 -17.34
C LEU A 435 -18.74 -0.90 -17.93
N GLU A 436 -18.09 -0.52 -19.02
CA GLU A 436 -17.12 -1.35 -19.72
C GLU A 436 -15.71 -0.98 -19.27
N LEU A 437 -14.99 -1.96 -18.71
CA LEU A 437 -13.62 -1.83 -18.26
C LEU A 437 -12.68 -2.47 -19.28
N SER A 438 -11.90 -1.66 -20.00
CA SER A 438 -10.90 -2.13 -20.98
C SER A 438 -9.67 -2.75 -20.30
N ARG A 439 -8.85 -3.50 -21.05
CA ARG A 439 -7.53 -3.96 -20.58
C ARG A 439 -6.62 -2.83 -20.10
N THR A 440 -6.60 -1.73 -20.85
CA THR A 440 -5.75 -0.57 -20.58
C THR A 440 -6.57 0.69 -20.36
N GLY A 441 -6.25 1.43 -19.30
CA GLY A 441 -6.82 2.76 -19.04
C GLY A 441 -8.13 2.74 -18.25
N ASP A 442 -8.87 3.85 -18.38
CA ASP A 442 -10.13 4.14 -17.69
C ASP A 442 -11.30 3.35 -18.34
N SER A 443 -12.38 3.14 -17.59
CA SER A 443 -13.62 2.56 -18.10
C SER A 443 -14.45 3.54 -18.92
N THR A 444 -15.51 3.05 -19.57
CA THR A 444 -16.62 3.90 -20.01
C THR A 444 -17.35 4.54 -18.81
N THR A 445 -18.20 5.53 -19.08
CA THR A 445 -18.92 6.30 -18.05
C THR A 445 -20.36 5.83 -17.94
N ALA A 446 -20.81 5.54 -16.72
CA ALA A 446 -22.20 5.30 -16.36
C ALA A 446 -22.82 6.57 -15.79
N THR A 447 -23.85 7.11 -16.44
CA THR A 447 -24.49 8.38 -16.03
C THR A 447 -25.82 8.15 -15.30
N PHE A 448 -26.00 8.84 -14.18
CA PHE A 448 -27.22 8.88 -13.39
C PHE A 448 -27.76 10.31 -13.33
N THR A 449 -29.00 10.51 -13.79
CA THR A 449 -29.65 11.82 -13.81
C THR A 449 -30.48 12.02 -12.55
N ARG A 450 -30.39 13.21 -11.94
CA ARG A 450 -31.16 13.60 -10.77
C ARG A 450 -31.71 15.02 -10.88
N TYR A 451 -32.87 15.22 -10.26
CA TYR A 451 -33.39 16.56 -10.00
C TYR A 451 -32.82 17.08 -8.69
N VAL A 452 -32.56 18.38 -8.64
CA VAL A 452 -32.09 19.04 -7.41
C VAL A 452 -33.27 19.21 -6.46
N GLU A 453 -33.13 18.66 -5.26
CA GLU A 453 -34.09 18.77 -4.17
C GLU A 453 -33.53 19.65 -3.04
N SER A 454 -34.40 20.14 -2.14
CA SER A 454 -34.02 21.02 -1.04
C SER A 454 -33.29 20.33 0.13
N GLY A 455 -33.20 19.00 0.11
CA GLY A 455 -32.59 18.18 1.17
C GLY A 455 -31.12 17.83 0.95
N SER A 456 -30.48 17.31 1.99
CA SER A 456 -29.19 16.63 1.86
C SER A 456 -29.35 15.34 1.08
N ILE A 457 -28.38 15.04 0.23
CA ILE A 457 -28.34 13.85 -0.61
C ILE A 457 -27.20 12.97 -0.13
N ASP A 458 -27.52 11.69 0.05
CA ASP A 458 -26.59 10.65 0.47
C ASP A 458 -26.84 9.42 -0.40
N LEU A 459 -25.93 9.18 -1.34
CA LEU A 459 -26.03 8.12 -2.35
C LEU A 459 -24.87 7.14 -2.18
N ARG A 460 -25.13 5.89 -2.55
CA ARG A 460 -24.10 4.85 -2.60
C ARG A 460 -24.00 4.25 -3.99
N PHE A 461 -22.78 4.15 -4.47
CA PHE A 461 -22.45 3.45 -5.70
C PHE A 461 -21.75 2.13 -5.37
N LEU A 462 -22.21 1.04 -5.96
CA LEU A 462 -21.61 -0.28 -5.87
C LEU A 462 -21.21 -0.74 -7.27
N ILE A 463 -19.97 -1.18 -7.43
CA ILE A 463 -19.49 -1.81 -8.65
C ILE A 463 -19.49 -3.32 -8.47
N SER A 464 -20.08 -4.03 -9.42
CA SER A 464 -20.16 -5.47 -9.41
C SER A 464 -19.72 -6.12 -10.74
N ASP A 465 -19.29 -7.36 -10.63
CA ASP A 465 -19.08 -8.31 -11.72
C ASP A 465 -19.97 -9.53 -11.47
N GLY A 466 -21.14 -9.59 -12.10
CA GLY A 466 -22.20 -10.51 -11.69
C GLY A 466 -22.57 -10.30 -10.21
N ALA A 467 -22.75 -11.38 -9.45
CA ALA A 467 -22.97 -11.32 -8.01
C ALA A 467 -21.67 -11.20 -7.19
N GLN A 468 -20.70 -10.40 -7.65
CA GLN A 468 -19.47 -10.12 -6.92
C GLN A 468 -19.30 -8.61 -6.77
N ILE A 469 -19.22 -8.13 -5.53
CA ILE A 469 -18.94 -6.74 -5.21
C ILE A 469 -17.43 -6.50 -5.32
N LEU A 470 -17.06 -5.47 -6.08
CA LEU A 470 -15.67 -5.07 -6.31
C LEU A 470 -15.30 -3.85 -5.49
N GLN A 471 -16.11 -2.80 -5.55
CA GLN A 471 -15.88 -1.52 -4.86
C GLN A 471 -17.19 -0.87 -4.45
N THR A 472 -17.16 -0.11 -3.36
CA THR A 472 -18.27 0.74 -2.92
C THR A 472 -17.79 2.17 -2.69
N ALA A 473 -18.64 3.14 -2.99
CA ALA A 473 -18.35 4.56 -2.81
C ALA A 473 -19.58 5.34 -2.34
N ARG A 474 -19.35 6.42 -1.60
CA ARG A 474 -20.39 7.35 -1.13
C ARG A 474 -20.31 8.66 -1.87
N TYR A 475 -21.48 9.23 -2.11
CA TYR A 475 -21.65 10.55 -2.68
C TYR A 475 -22.59 11.35 -1.78
N GLN A 476 -22.06 12.38 -1.12
CA GLN A 476 -22.76 13.19 -0.13
C GLN A 476 -22.72 14.66 -0.52
N CYS A 477 -23.87 15.32 -0.49
CA CYS A 477 -23.96 16.75 -0.77
C CYS A 477 -25.24 17.37 -0.20
N ALA A 478 -25.35 18.68 -0.30
CA ALA A 478 -26.57 19.43 -0.02
C ALA A 478 -26.57 20.71 -0.88
N PRO A 479 -27.72 21.36 -1.14
CA PRO A 479 -27.78 22.56 -1.95
C PRO A 479 -26.76 23.63 -1.52
N SER A 480 -25.97 24.11 -2.48
CA SER A 480 -24.87 25.07 -2.28
C SER A 480 -23.76 24.61 -1.33
N LYS A 481 -23.62 23.29 -1.13
CA LYS A 481 -22.49 22.70 -0.39
C LYS A 481 -21.58 21.92 -1.34
N PRO A 482 -20.28 21.79 -0.98
CA PRO A 482 -19.35 20.96 -1.74
C PRO A 482 -19.85 19.54 -1.88
N ILE A 483 -19.65 18.97 -3.07
CA ILE A 483 -19.91 17.57 -3.35
C ILE A 483 -18.77 16.74 -2.75
N ARG A 484 -19.11 15.78 -1.89
CA ARG A 484 -18.14 14.85 -1.30
C ARG A 484 -18.32 13.47 -1.91
N PHE A 485 -17.35 13.02 -2.69
CA PHE A 485 -17.28 11.66 -3.20
C PHE A 485 -16.05 10.96 -2.61
N PHE A 486 -16.24 9.78 -2.02
CA PHE A 486 -15.15 9.00 -1.46
C PHE A 486 -15.43 7.50 -1.58
N ILE A 487 -14.35 6.72 -1.68
CA ILE A 487 -14.41 5.26 -1.69
C ILE A 487 -14.65 4.78 -0.27
N GLU A 488 -15.64 3.92 -0.10
CA GLU A 488 -15.92 3.25 1.17
C GLU A 488 -15.03 2.02 1.32
N ASN A 489 -15.00 1.15 0.30
CA ASN A 489 -14.28 -0.11 0.35
C ASN A 489 -13.81 -0.58 -1.04
N ILE A 490 -12.67 -1.29 -1.07
CA ILE A 490 -12.17 -2.03 -2.23
C ILE A 490 -12.10 -3.50 -1.80
N VAL A 491 -13.08 -4.30 -2.23
CA VAL A 491 -13.34 -5.67 -1.73
C VAL A 491 -12.44 -6.68 -2.43
N THR A 492 -12.43 -6.64 -3.76
CA THR A 492 -11.63 -7.56 -4.58
C THR A 492 -11.07 -6.76 -5.75
N PRO A 493 -9.76 -6.85 -6.03
CA PRO A 493 -9.27 -6.41 -7.33
C PRO A 493 -9.98 -7.20 -8.44
N VAL A 494 -10.07 -6.65 -9.64
CA VAL A 494 -10.78 -7.28 -10.78
C VAL A 494 -10.00 -8.49 -11.33
N ASP A 495 -9.11 -9.07 -10.51
CA ASP A 495 -7.87 -9.69 -10.95
C ASP A 495 -7.99 -11.14 -11.42
N ARG A 496 -9.14 -11.80 -11.18
CA ARG A 496 -9.37 -13.21 -11.49
C ARG A 496 -10.76 -13.45 -12.08
N THR A 497 -10.89 -14.49 -12.92
CA THR A 497 -12.20 -15.17 -13.07
C THR A 497 -12.48 -15.93 -11.77
N LYS A 498 -13.18 -15.29 -10.83
CA LYS A 498 -13.68 -15.99 -9.64
C LYS A 498 -14.71 -17.03 -10.05
N LYS A 499 -14.90 -18.05 -9.21
CA LYS A 499 -16.09 -18.88 -9.35
C LYS A 499 -17.29 -17.97 -9.11
N ALA A 500 -18.24 -17.97 -10.05
CA ALA A 500 -19.42 -17.15 -9.97
C ALA A 500 -20.12 -17.34 -8.62
N PHE A 501 -20.49 -16.24 -7.99
CA PHE A 501 -21.33 -16.25 -6.80
C PHE A 501 -22.79 -16.28 -7.24
N ASP A 502 -23.63 -16.89 -6.42
CA ASP A 502 -25.08 -16.91 -6.61
C ASP A 502 -25.75 -15.65 -6.01
N ALA A 503 -25.10 -15.04 -5.01
CA ALA A 503 -25.51 -13.78 -4.41
C ALA A 503 -24.33 -13.04 -3.76
N ALA A 504 -24.38 -11.71 -3.78
CA ALA A 504 -23.56 -10.85 -2.94
C ALA A 504 -24.41 -9.93 -2.08
N LEU A 505 -23.97 -9.73 -0.84
CA LEU A 505 -24.65 -8.95 0.17
C LEU A 505 -23.70 -7.88 0.69
N LEU A 506 -24.19 -6.64 0.72
CA LEU A 506 -23.56 -5.54 1.42
C LEU A 506 -24.41 -5.22 2.65
N VAL A 507 -23.89 -5.51 3.84
CA VAL A 507 -24.53 -5.21 5.13
C VAL A 507 -23.80 -4.05 5.78
N ASN A 508 -24.48 -2.92 5.97
CA ASN A 508 -23.83 -1.72 6.48
C ASN A 508 -24.79 -0.72 7.09
N ASP A 509 -24.23 0.29 7.74
CA ASP A 509 -24.96 1.50 8.07
C ASP A 509 -25.10 2.29 6.76
N SER A 510 -26.35 2.40 6.33
CA SER A 510 -26.73 2.88 5.02
C SER A 510 -26.87 4.39 4.96
N LEU A 511 -27.51 4.82 3.89
CA LEU A 511 -27.89 6.17 3.57
C LEU A 511 -28.81 6.70 4.68
N GLY A 512 -28.47 7.88 5.21
CA GLY A 512 -29.19 8.43 6.37
C GLY A 512 -28.88 7.74 7.72
N ASN A 513 -27.79 6.98 7.82
CA ASN A 513 -27.34 6.28 9.03
C ASN A 513 -28.33 5.23 9.57
N GLN A 514 -29.03 4.52 8.69
CA GLN A 514 -29.89 3.40 9.04
C GLN A 514 -29.26 2.10 8.55
N PRO A 515 -29.23 0.99 9.31
CA PRO A 515 -28.72 -0.27 8.78
C PRO A 515 -29.48 -0.70 7.53
N SER A 516 -28.78 -1.30 6.57
CA SER A 516 -29.39 -1.84 5.35
C SER A 516 -28.67 -3.05 4.82
N VAL A 517 -29.39 -3.84 4.01
CA VAL A 517 -28.80 -4.83 3.12
C VAL A 517 -29.05 -4.38 1.68
N ALA A 518 -27.98 -4.32 0.89
CA ALA A 518 -28.06 -4.38 -0.56
C ALA A 518 -27.67 -5.78 -1.04
N VAL A 519 -28.47 -6.37 -1.92
CA VAL A 519 -28.23 -7.71 -2.49
C VAL A 519 -28.08 -7.59 -4.00
N VAL A 520 -27.07 -8.26 -4.55
CA VAL A 520 -26.90 -8.49 -6.00
C VAL A 520 -27.04 -10.00 -6.25
N THR A 521 -28.00 -10.42 -7.07
CA THR A 521 -28.23 -11.85 -7.37
C THR A 521 -27.33 -12.31 -8.53
N GLY A 522 -27.19 -13.63 -8.70
CA GLY A 522 -26.44 -14.22 -9.83
C GLY A 522 -26.94 -13.79 -11.21
N ALA A 523 -28.21 -13.39 -11.32
CA ALA A 523 -28.80 -12.83 -12.54
C ALA A 523 -28.49 -11.33 -12.74
N GLY A 524 -27.84 -10.68 -11.78
CA GLY A 524 -27.56 -9.24 -11.78
C GLY A 524 -28.71 -8.37 -11.27
N GLU A 525 -29.76 -8.96 -10.70
CA GLU A 525 -30.85 -8.22 -10.06
C GLU A 525 -30.37 -7.61 -8.75
N VAL A 526 -30.86 -6.41 -8.44
CA VAL A 526 -30.47 -5.69 -7.23
C VAL A 526 -31.66 -5.36 -6.35
N VAL A 527 -31.49 -5.60 -5.06
CA VAL A 527 -32.51 -5.30 -4.05
C VAL A 527 -31.87 -4.50 -2.93
N PHE A 528 -32.58 -3.48 -2.45
CA PHE A 528 -32.19 -2.67 -1.31
C PHE A 528 -33.27 -2.73 -0.25
N CYS A 529 -32.88 -3.15 0.96
CA CYS A 529 -33.78 -3.24 2.10
C CYS A 529 -33.18 -2.46 3.27
N PRO A 530 -33.82 -1.37 3.74
CA PRO A 530 -33.51 -0.82 5.05
C PRO A 530 -33.88 -1.87 6.11
N LEU A 531 -33.05 -1.99 7.12
CA LEU A 531 -33.23 -2.93 8.22
C LEU A 531 -33.51 -2.12 9.47
N SER A 532 -34.44 -2.57 10.31
CA SER A 532 -34.52 -1.99 11.65
C SER A 532 -33.32 -2.46 12.47
N GLU A 533 -32.63 -1.52 13.14
CA GLU A 533 -31.52 -1.83 14.05
C GLU A 533 -31.90 -2.90 15.08
N HIS A 534 -33.14 -2.82 15.56
CA HIS A 534 -33.63 -3.67 16.63
C HIS A 534 -33.85 -5.13 16.16
N GLU A 535 -34.46 -5.37 15.01
CA GLU A 535 -34.81 -6.73 14.57
C GLU A 535 -33.58 -7.56 14.22
N ILE A 536 -32.56 -6.96 13.60
CA ILE A 536 -31.31 -7.66 13.28
C ILE A 536 -30.42 -7.83 14.49
N GLY A 537 -30.33 -6.81 15.35
CA GLY A 537 -29.64 -6.94 16.62
C GLY A 537 -30.19 -8.10 17.43
N MET A 538 -31.53 -8.22 17.51
CA MET A 538 -32.22 -9.31 18.18
C MET A 538 -32.00 -10.67 17.49
N ALA A 539 -32.16 -10.76 16.17
CA ALA A 539 -31.94 -12.00 15.43
C ALA A 539 -30.48 -12.51 15.57
N ARG A 540 -29.52 -11.60 15.46
CA ARG A 540 -28.09 -11.85 15.69
C ARG A 540 -27.85 -12.37 17.10
N GLN A 541 -28.31 -11.64 18.12
CA GLN A 541 -28.09 -12.01 19.52
C GLN A 541 -28.67 -13.39 19.80
N HIS A 542 -29.91 -13.64 19.38
CA HIS A 542 -30.53 -14.94 19.55
C HIS A 542 -29.73 -16.07 18.88
N LEU A 543 -29.27 -15.90 17.63
CA LEU A 543 -28.47 -16.93 16.95
C LEU A 543 -27.13 -17.17 17.65
N LEU A 544 -26.46 -16.10 18.11
CA LEU A 544 -25.23 -16.22 18.90
C LEU A 544 -25.47 -16.93 20.23
N ASP A 545 -26.53 -16.62 20.98
CA ASP A 545 -26.87 -17.30 22.23
C ASP A 545 -27.10 -18.81 22.01
N ALA A 546 -27.77 -19.16 20.91
CA ALA A 546 -27.99 -20.56 20.56
C ALA A 546 -26.68 -21.27 20.18
N LEU A 547 -25.78 -20.59 19.47
CA LEU A 547 -24.47 -21.12 19.13
C LEU A 547 -23.58 -21.28 20.38
N GLU A 548 -23.56 -20.29 21.26
CA GLU A 548 -22.77 -20.30 22.49
C GLU A 548 -23.20 -21.44 23.42
N ALA A 549 -24.51 -21.63 23.57
CA ALA A 549 -25.06 -22.76 24.31
C ALA A 549 -24.63 -24.13 23.74
N ALA A 550 -24.27 -24.20 22.45
CA ALA A 550 -23.85 -25.43 21.80
C ALA A 550 -22.40 -25.77 21.99
N VAL A 551 -21.58 -24.74 21.89
CA VAL A 551 -20.12 -24.91 21.81
C VAL A 551 -19.51 -24.86 23.20
N SER A 552 -20.16 -24.15 24.13
CA SER A 552 -19.66 -23.95 25.49
C SER A 552 -20.23 -24.93 26.52
N ASN A 553 -21.35 -25.60 26.22
CA ASN A 553 -21.93 -26.61 27.11
C ASN A 553 -21.46 -28.02 26.70
N PRO A 554 -20.60 -28.69 27.49
CA PRO A 554 -20.12 -30.04 27.19
C PRO A 554 -21.24 -31.09 27.09
N ASP A 555 -22.35 -30.89 27.82
CA ASP A 555 -23.43 -31.87 27.94
C ASP A 555 -24.60 -31.58 26.98
N ALA A 556 -24.50 -30.51 26.17
CA ALA A 556 -25.54 -30.17 25.23
C ALA A 556 -25.59 -31.19 24.09
N GLU A 557 -26.74 -31.86 23.93
CA GLU A 557 -26.98 -32.68 22.76
C GLU A 557 -26.98 -31.84 21.48
N LEU A 558 -26.28 -32.32 20.45
CA LEU A 558 -26.19 -31.61 19.17
C LEU A 558 -27.56 -31.45 18.48
N ALA A 559 -28.45 -32.44 18.60
CA ALA A 559 -29.69 -32.48 17.85
C ALA A 559 -30.68 -31.34 18.19
N PRO A 560 -31.07 -31.13 19.47
CA PRO A 560 -31.97 -30.04 19.83
C PRO A 560 -31.42 -28.66 19.44
N LEU A 561 -30.10 -28.52 19.46
CA LEU A 561 -29.46 -27.26 19.18
C LEU A 561 -29.40 -26.95 17.68
N MET A 562 -29.00 -27.92 16.86
CA MET A 562 -29.07 -27.76 15.41
C MET A 562 -30.51 -27.50 14.98
N LEU A 563 -31.51 -28.10 15.62
CA LEU A 563 -32.92 -27.82 15.35
C LEU A 563 -33.28 -26.38 15.71
N LYS A 564 -32.82 -25.86 16.85
CA LYS A 564 -33.02 -24.47 17.26
C LYS A 564 -32.38 -23.48 16.27
N LEU A 565 -31.15 -23.76 15.82
CA LEU A 565 -30.46 -22.96 14.80
C LEU A 565 -31.16 -23.05 13.45
N ALA A 566 -31.56 -24.24 13.01
CA ALA A 566 -32.26 -24.45 11.75
C ALA A 566 -33.60 -23.73 11.73
N ASN A 567 -34.36 -23.78 12.83
CA ASN A 567 -35.65 -23.09 12.93
C ASN A 567 -35.49 -21.57 12.78
N ARG A 568 -34.54 -20.97 13.51
CA ARG A 568 -34.25 -19.53 13.41
C ARG A 568 -33.66 -19.15 12.05
N GLY A 569 -32.78 -20.00 11.52
CA GLY A 569 -32.19 -19.87 10.19
C GLY A 569 -33.22 -19.92 9.06
N ALA A 570 -34.21 -20.81 9.16
CA ALA A 570 -35.31 -20.91 8.21
C ALA A 570 -36.22 -19.69 8.26
N MET A 571 -36.48 -19.12 9.45
CA MET A 571 -37.20 -17.85 9.58
C MET A 571 -36.45 -16.70 8.92
N LEU A 572 -35.14 -16.57 9.19
CA LEU A 572 -34.30 -15.54 8.57
C LEU A 572 -34.22 -15.72 7.05
N GLN A 573 -34.04 -16.95 6.56
CA GLN A 573 -34.02 -17.24 5.13
C GLN A 573 -35.36 -16.98 4.46
N SER A 574 -36.48 -17.27 5.13
CA SER A 574 -37.82 -16.95 4.61
C SER A 574 -38.02 -15.44 4.48
N HIS A 575 -37.54 -14.67 5.45
CA HIS A 575 -37.53 -13.21 5.37
C HIS A 575 -36.65 -12.72 4.20
N LEU A 576 -35.43 -13.24 4.05
CA LEU A 576 -34.57 -12.91 2.91
C LEU A 576 -35.21 -13.28 1.57
N ARG A 577 -35.86 -14.45 1.45
CA ARG A 577 -36.58 -14.89 0.24
C ARG A 577 -37.81 -14.02 -0.08
N SER A 578 -38.45 -13.43 0.94
CA SER A 578 -39.56 -12.50 0.72
C SER A 578 -39.10 -11.18 0.08
N ILE A 579 -37.83 -10.82 0.28
CA ILE A 579 -37.20 -9.61 -0.25
C ILE A 579 -36.46 -9.92 -1.56
N VAL A 580 -35.79 -11.08 -1.62
CA VAL A 580 -34.98 -11.56 -2.74
C VAL A 580 -35.48 -12.96 -3.12
N PRO A 581 -36.51 -13.07 -3.98
CA PRO A 581 -37.09 -14.37 -4.36
C PRO A 581 -36.07 -15.35 -4.96
N ALA A 582 -35.06 -14.84 -5.65
CA ALA A 582 -33.98 -15.62 -6.26
C ALA A 582 -32.84 -16.01 -5.29
N TRP A 583 -33.05 -15.89 -3.96
CA TRP A 583 -32.04 -16.26 -2.97
C TRP A 583 -31.58 -17.72 -3.11
N PRO A 584 -30.26 -17.99 -3.14
CA PRO A 584 -29.75 -19.34 -3.34
C PRO A 584 -30.10 -20.30 -2.20
N GLY A 585 -30.08 -21.60 -2.51
CA GLY A 585 -30.25 -22.65 -1.51
C GLY A 585 -29.02 -22.86 -0.63
N SER A 586 -29.01 -23.95 0.12
CA SER A 586 -27.90 -24.26 1.06
C SER A 586 -26.57 -24.59 0.40
N GLU A 587 -26.56 -24.94 -0.89
CA GLU A 587 -25.35 -25.20 -1.68
C GLU A 587 -24.80 -23.94 -2.37
N GLY A 588 -25.42 -22.78 -2.09
CA GLY A 588 -25.05 -21.52 -2.71
C GLY A 588 -23.64 -21.03 -2.36
N ARG A 589 -23.08 -20.27 -3.28
CA ARG A 589 -21.84 -19.52 -3.13
C ARG A 589 -22.16 -18.05 -2.93
N VAL A 590 -21.84 -17.52 -1.75
CA VAL A 590 -22.29 -16.19 -1.34
C VAL A 590 -21.12 -15.29 -0.93
N GLN A 591 -21.13 -14.05 -1.39
CA GLN A 591 -20.21 -13.01 -0.91
C GLN A 591 -20.92 -12.12 0.12
N LEU A 592 -20.30 -11.91 1.26
CA LEU A 592 -20.80 -11.05 2.34
C LEU A 592 -19.77 -9.95 2.61
N VAL A 593 -20.15 -8.70 2.36
CA VAL A 593 -19.34 -7.51 2.60
C VAL A 593 -19.98 -6.68 3.70
N MET A 594 -19.21 -6.32 4.72
CA MET A 594 -19.74 -5.67 5.92
C MET A 594 -18.95 -4.42 6.32
N GLN A 595 -19.63 -3.32 6.70
CA GLN A 595 -19.00 -2.08 7.21
C GLN A 595 -18.61 -2.16 8.70
N SER A 596 -19.01 -3.24 9.37
CA SER A 596 -18.66 -3.53 10.74
C SER A 596 -18.24 -4.98 10.81
N ASP A 597 -17.33 -5.28 11.74
CA ASP A 597 -17.02 -6.64 12.17
C ASP A 597 -18.12 -7.24 13.06
N ALA A 598 -19.24 -6.54 13.23
CA ALA A 598 -20.49 -7.13 13.69
C ALA A 598 -20.82 -8.40 12.89
N PHE A 599 -21.12 -9.49 13.56
CA PHE A 599 -21.41 -10.76 12.90
C PHE A 599 -22.79 -10.76 12.23
N PHE A 600 -22.83 -11.02 10.92
CA PHE A 600 -24.06 -11.38 10.21
C PHE A 600 -24.14 -12.90 10.01
N PRO A 601 -25.19 -13.57 10.56
CA PRO A 601 -25.23 -15.02 10.77
C PRO A 601 -25.62 -15.82 9.51
N ILE A 602 -24.97 -15.56 8.38
CA ILE A 602 -25.35 -16.15 7.09
C ILE A 602 -25.10 -17.66 7.02
N GLU A 603 -24.16 -18.19 7.80
CA GLU A 603 -23.87 -19.62 7.93
C GLU A 603 -25.09 -20.44 8.36
N TYR A 604 -26.00 -19.82 9.13
CA TYR A 604 -27.13 -20.51 9.75
C TYR A 604 -28.41 -20.46 8.93
N LEU A 605 -28.40 -19.80 7.75
CA LEU A 605 -29.53 -19.89 6.84
C LEU A 605 -29.78 -21.37 6.48
N TYR A 606 -31.05 -21.79 6.64
CA TYR A 606 -31.43 -23.19 6.54
C TYR A 606 -32.46 -23.42 5.43
N ASP A 607 -32.04 -24.14 4.39
CA ASP A 607 -32.83 -24.51 3.23
C ASP A 607 -33.25 -25.99 3.31
N GLY A 608 -34.17 -26.30 4.21
CA GLY A 608 -34.74 -27.63 4.35
C GLY A 608 -36.09 -27.59 5.06
N LYS A 609 -36.83 -28.70 5.00
CA LYS A 609 -38.04 -28.83 5.81
C LYS A 609 -37.63 -28.90 7.29
N ILE A 610 -38.23 -28.04 8.10
CA ILE A 610 -38.05 -28.04 9.56
C ILE A 610 -38.97 -29.11 10.14
N PRO A 611 -38.44 -30.04 10.96
CA PRO A 611 -39.28 -30.98 11.68
C PRO A 611 -40.32 -30.31 12.56
N ARG A 612 -41.54 -30.85 12.54
CA ARG A 612 -42.65 -30.35 13.37
C ARG A 612 -42.40 -30.55 14.86
N SER A 613 -41.69 -31.62 15.22
CA SER A 613 -41.37 -31.93 16.60
C SER A 613 -40.13 -31.16 17.05
N PRO A 614 -40.18 -30.41 18.17
CA PRO A 614 -39.00 -29.80 18.77
C PRO A 614 -38.02 -30.83 19.38
N GLN A 615 -38.41 -32.11 19.43
CA GLN A 615 -37.56 -33.24 19.85
C GLN A 615 -37.10 -34.09 18.66
N ALA A 616 -37.18 -33.56 17.42
CA ALA A 616 -36.71 -34.28 16.25
C ALA A 616 -35.20 -34.57 16.34
N VAL A 617 -34.84 -35.78 15.95
CA VAL A 617 -33.44 -36.22 15.88
C VAL A 617 -32.77 -35.72 14.61
N LEU A 618 -31.44 -35.77 14.59
CA LEU A 618 -30.68 -35.55 13.36
C LEU A 618 -30.84 -36.73 12.39
N CYS A 619 -30.82 -36.41 11.10
CA CYS A 619 -30.86 -37.38 10.01
C CYS A 619 -29.91 -38.56 10.25
N THR A 620 -30.42 -39.79 10.11
CA THR A 620 -29.64 -41.03 10.29
C THR A 620 -28.54 -41.17 9.25
N GLU A 621 -28.77 -40.69 8.01
CA GLU A 621 -27.79 -40.72 6.91
C GLU A 621 -26.76 -39.56 6.94
N ARG A 622 -26.80 -38.71 7.98
CA ARG A 622 -25.99 -37.48 8.01
C ARG A 622 -24.49 -37.73 7.92
N ALA A 623 -23.98 -38.80 8.55
CA ALA A 623 -22.53 -39.05 8.63
C ALA A 623 -21.95 -39.26 7.23
N GLN A 624 -22.63 -40.03 6.39
CA GLN A 624 -22.23 -40.25 5.00
C GLN A 624 -22.32 -38.96 4.17
N CYS A 625 -23.42 -38.20 4.32
CA CYS A 625 -23.62 -36.95 3.57
C CYS A 625 -22.56 -35.89 3.94
N LEU A 626 -22.28 -35.72 5.23
CA LEU A 626 -21.28 -34.77 5.73
C LEU A 626 -19.87 -35.16 5.25
N SER A 627 -19.52 -36.45 5.31
CA SER A 627 -18.24 -36.95 4.80
C SER A 627 -18.07 -36.74 3.28
N LYS A 628 -19.12 -37.03 2.50
CA LYS A 628 -19.10 -36.82 1.03
C LYS A 628 -19.21 -35.34 0.62
N GLY A 629 -19.71 -34.49 1.52
CA GLY A 629 -19.96 -33.08 1.25
C GLY A 629 -21.20 -32.78 0.41
N GLN A 630 -22.07 -33.78 0.19
CA GLN A 630 -23.28 -33.64 -0.60
C GLN A 630 -24.42 -34.42 0.06
N ALA A 631 -25.63 -33.85 0.01
CA ALA A 631 -26.82 -34.55 0.42
C ALA A 631 -27.19 -35.64 -0.60
N ILE A 632 -27.88 -36.70 -0.14
CA ILE A 632 -28.44 -37.70 -1.05
C ILE A 632 -29.52 -37.04 -1.93
N ALA A 633 -29.38 -37.15 -3.25
CA ALA A 633 -30.37 -36.64 -4.20
C ALA A 633 -31.71 -37.36 -4.00
N GLY A 634 -32.81 -36.59 -3.90
CA GLY A 634 -34.16 -37.15 -3.64
C GLY A 634 -34.28 -37.89 -2.30
N CYS A 635 -33.54 -37.46 -1.27
CA CYS A 635 -33.54 -38.10 0.04
C CYS A 635 -34.94 -38.10 0.67
N SER A 636 -35.55 -39.28 0.79
CA SER A 636 -36.87 -39.48 1.40
C SER A 636 -36.97 -38.96 2.84
N ILE A 637 -35.87 -39.03 3.62
CA ILE A 637 -35.81 -38.50 4.99
C ILE A 637 -35.92 -36.97 5.00
N ARG A 638 -35.20 -36.28 4.10
CA ARG A 638 -35.26 -34.82 3.97
C ARG A 638 -36.63 -34.37 3.47
N ASP A 639 -37.24 -35.14 2.58
CA ASP A 639 -38.58 -34.86 2.03
C ASP A 639 -39.70 -35.09 3.05
N ALA A 640 -39.59 -36.12 3.88
CA ALA A 640 -40.54 -36.37 4.97
C ALA A 640 -40.51 -35.25 6.02
N GLY A 641 -39.32 -34.68 6.28
CA GLY A 641 -39.15 -33.60 7.25
C GLY A 641 -39.41 -34.06 8.69
N GLU A 642 -39.23 -35.34 8.99
CA GLU A 642 -39.36 -35.88 10.36
C GLU A 642 -38.04 -35.78 11.15
N GLN A 643 -36.91 -35.74 10.43
CA GLN A 643 -35.56 -35.61 10.99
C GLN A 643 -34.88 -34.37 10.40
N LEU A 644 -33.97 -33.76 11.17
CA LEU A 644 -33.24 -32.58 10.71
C LEU A 644 -32.04 -32.99 9.84
N CYS A 645 -31.93 -32.44 8.62
CA CYS A 645 -30.78 -32.68 7.75
C CYS A 645 -29.72 -31.57 7.90
N PRO A 646 -28.51 -31.85 8.43
CA PRO A 646 -27.45 -30.84 8.55
C PRO A 646 -27.04 -30.16 7.24
N MET A 647 -27.20 -30.84 6.10
CA MET A 647 -26.87 -30.30 4.77
C MET A 647 -27.80 -29.17 4.33
N GLY A 648 -28.86 -28.86 5.09
CA GLY A 648 -29.71 -27.70 4.86
C GLY A 648 -29.05 -26.37 5.26
N PHE A 649 -27.97 -26.36 6.04
CA PHE A 649 -27.29 -25.11 6.42
C PHE A 649 -26.36 -24.61 5.31
N LEU A 650 -26.43 -23.31 4.99
CA LEU A 650 -25.52 -22.68 4.03
C LEU A 650 -24.05 -22.82 4.45
N GLY A 651 -23.74 -22.66 5.74
CA GLY A 651 -22.38 -22.80 6.25
C GLY A 651 -21.80 -24.21 6.18
N VAL A 652 -22.64 -25.23 5.94
CA VAL A 652 -22.25 -26.65 5.86
C VAL A 652 -22.09 -27.10 4.42
N SER A 653 -23.02 -26.71 3.54
CA SER A 653 -23.08 -27.19 2.16
C SER A 653 -22.50 -26.18 1.15
N GLY A 654 -22.60 -24.88 1.42
CA GLY A 654 -22.17 -23.81 0.52
C GLY A 654 -20.77 -23.28 0.83
N VAL A 655 -20.42 -22.18 0.15
CA VAL A 655 -19.19 -21.41 0.37
C VAL A 655 -19.52 -19.95 0.62
N ILE A 656 -18.93 -19.37 1.66
CA ILE A 656 -19.15 -17.99 2.06
C ILE A 656 -17.82 -17.24 2.01
N GLU A 657 -17.75 -16.20 1.17
CA GLU A 657 -16.66 -15.22 1.19
C GLU A 657 -17.06 -14.05 2.09
N ARG A 658 -16.23 -13.68 3.06
CA ARG A 658 -16.54 -12.61 4.02
C ARG A 658 -15.49 -11.53 4.02
N HIS A 659 -15.89 -10.30 3.75
CA HIS A 659 -15.06 -9.11 3.84
C HIS A 659 -15.64 -8.11 4.84
N THR A 660 -14.79 -7.50 5.65
CA THR A 660 -15.15 -6.44 6.58
C THR A 660 -14.34 -5.19 6.29
N TRP A 661 -14.92 -4.02 6.50
CA TRP A 661 -14.23 -2.72 6.47
C TRP A 661 -14.78 -1.85 7.60
N LYS A 662 -14.27 -0.63 7.78
CA LYS A 662 -14.73 0.30 8.83
C LYS A 662 -15.04 1.69 8.26
N ALA A 663 -16.16 2.25 8.67
CA ALA A 663 -16.55 3.62 8.35
C ALA A 663 -15.49 4.64 8.80
N GLY A 664 -15.17 5.61 7.94
CA GLY A 664 -14.27 6.71 8.26
C GLY A 664 -12.77 6.39 8.20
N LEU A 665 -12.38 5.12 8.04
CA LEU A 665 -11.02 4.78 7.62
C LEU A 665 -10.93 4.98 6.11
N VAL A 666 -9.91 5.71 5.66
CA VAL A 666 -9.61 5.81 4.23
C VAL A 666 -9.24 4.41 3.74
N PRO A 667 -9.95 3.83 2.76
CA PRO A 667 -9.58 2.52 2.24
C PRO A 667 -8.14 2.58 1.75
N ARG A 668 -7.37 1.51 1.99
CA ARG A 668 -6.03 1.37 1.42
C ARG A 668 -6.18 1.23 -0.09
N VAL A 669 -6.15 2.38 -0.76
CA VAL A 669 -6.30 2.48 -2.20
C VAL A 669 -5.13 1.76 -2.86
N TRP A 670 -3.93 2.10 -2.43
CA TRP A 670 -2.68 1.51 -2.91
C TRP A 670 -2.46 0.20 -2.17
N GLY A 671 -2.41 -0.91 -2.89
CA GLY A 671 -2.21 -2.23 -2.28
C GLY A 671 -0.96 -2.28 -1.39
N SER A 672 -0.97 -3.17 -0.39
CA SER A 672 0.19 -3.40 0.47
C SER A 672 1.41 -3.75 -0.39
N PRO A 673 2.60 -3.19 -0.09
CA PRO A 673 3.83 -3.51 -0.81
C PRO A 673 4.30 -4.90 -0.38
N GLU A 674 3.97 -5.93 -1.16
CA GLU A 674 4.48 -7.28 -0.93
C GLU A 674 5.63 -7.62 -1.88
N GLY A 675 6.79 -7.85 -1.27
CA GLY A 675 7.83 -8.77 -1.73
C GLY A 675 7.20 -10.06 -2.23
N ASN A 676 7.26 -10.28 -3.54
CA ASN A 676 6.49 -11.31 -4.23
C ASN A 676 5.01 -11.23 -3.85
N LYS A 677 4.26 -10.34 -4.51
CA LYS A 677 2.88 -10.69 -4.92
C LYS A 677 2.95 -12.15 -5.36
N PRO A 678 2.38 -13.12 -4.62
CA PRO A 678 2.49 -14.51 -5.01
C PRO A 678 2.07 -14.56 -6.47
N ALA A 679 2.94 -15.14 -7.30
CA ALA A 679 2.64 -15.30 -8.71
C ALA A 679 1.32 -16.08 -8.78
N ARG A 680 0.22 -15.34 -8.96
CA ARG A 680 -1.18 -15.79 -8.77
C ARG A 680 -1.45 -16.12 -7.30
N ARG A 681 -2.63 -15.75 -6.77
CA ARG A 681 -3.10 -15.99 -5.38
C ARG A 681 -3.35 -17.49 -5.13
N ARG A 682 -2.28 -18.25 -5.30
CA ARG A 682 -2.11 -19.68 -5.12
C ARG A 682 -1.06 -19.85 -4.05
N ILE A 683 -1.43 -20.52 -2.97
CA ILE A 683 -0.51 -20.85 -1.91
C ILE A 683 0.05 -22.24 -2.23
N GLU A 684 1.28 -22.24 -2.73
CA GLU A 684 2.00 -23.47 -3.09
C GLU A 684 2.80 -24.05 -1.93
N ASP A 685 2.93 -23.30 -0.84
CA ASP A 685 3.66 -23.72 0.37
C ASP A 685 3.04 -23.13 1.65
N LEU A 686 2.80 -24.00 2.63
CA LEU A 686 2.41 -23.68 4.01
C LEU A 686 3.32 -24.41 5.04
N SER A 687 4.55 -24.72 4.65
CA SER A 687 5.49 -25.50 5.45
C SER A 687 6.04 -24.72 6.66
N THR A 688 6.17 -23.39 6.55
CA THR A 688 6.73 -22.53 7.60
C THR A 688 5.64 -22.00 8.53
N VAL A 689 5.36 -22.75 9.61
CA VAL A 689 4.36 -22.39 10.61
C VAL A 689 4.99 -21.66 11.79
N ALA A 690 4.44 -20.51 12.19
CA ALA A 690 4.66 -19.92 13.51
C ALA A 690 3.47 -20.24 14.41
N PHE A 691 3.73 -20.84 15.58
CA PHE A 691 2.69 -21.36 16.46
C PHE A 691 2.81 -20.78 17.86
N ALA A 692 1.72 -20.20 18.36
CA ALA A 692 1.58 -19.82 19.76
C ALA A 692 0.25 -20.32 20.32
N ALA A 693 0.25 -20.69 21.60
CA ALA A 693 -0.93 -21.18 22.29
C ALA A 693 -0.94 -20.78 23.76
N SER A 694 -2.08 -20.32 24.25
CA SER A 694 -2.35 -20.15 25.68
C SER A 694 -2.31 -21.50 26.38
N ASN A 695 -1.70 -21.56 27.56
CA ASN A 695 -1.69 -22.78 28.37
C ASN A 695 -3.11 -23.17 28.83
N LYS A 696 -4.06 -22.23 28.84
CA LYS A 696 -5.48 -22.52 29.13
C LYS A 696 -6.12 -23.45 28.10
N ALA A 697 -5.56 -23.55 26.88
CA ALA A 697 -6.10 -24.44 25.85
C ALA A 697 -5.99 -25.93 26.24
N ASP A 698 -5.02 -26.31 27.07
CA ASP A 698 -4.87 -27.66 27.63
C ASP A 698 -5.56 -27.84 28.99
N ASN A 699 -6.33 -26.85 29.48
CA ASN A 699 -6.99 -26.95 30.78
C ASN A 699 -8.32 -27.72 30.70
N PHE A 700 -8.24 -29.03 30.50
CA PHE A 700 -9.37 -29.98 30.49
C PHE A 700 -8.89 -31.39 30.85
N LEU A 701 -9.79 -32.25 31.34
CA LEU A 701 -9.49 -33.65 31.63
C LEU A 701 -9.69 -34.51 30.38
N ASP A 702 -8.93 -35.60 30.24
CA ASP A 702 -9.08 -36.52 29.09
C ASP A 702 -10.48 -37.13 29.02
N ALA A 703 -11.11 -37.36 30.18
CA ALA A 703 -12.47 -37.84 30.29
C ALA A 703 -13.50 -36.88 29.65
N ASP A 704 -13.22 -35.58 29.61
CA ASP A 704 -14.10 -34.55 29.03
C ASP A 704 -14.08 -34.58 27.48
N VAL A 705 -13.18 -35.36 26.88
CA VAL A 705 -13.01 -35.43 25.42
C VAL A 705 -13.63 -36.69 24.81
N LEU A 706 -13.79 -37.75 25.61
CA LEU A 706 -14.34 -39.02 25.11
C LEU A 706 -15.74 -38.83 24.51
N PRO A 707 -16.06 -39.51 23.39
CA PRO A 707 -15.28 -40.55 22.72
C PRO A 707 -14.24 -40.04 21.70
N HIS A 708 -13.98 -38.73 21.64
CA HIS A 708 -13.07 -38.15 20.65
C HIS A 708 -11.61 -38.27 21.06
N GLU A 709 -10.72 -38.10 20.08
CA GLU A 709 -9.29 -38.04 20.30
C GLU A 709 -8.89 -36.83 21.17
N VAL A 710 -8.07 -37.09 22.20
CA VAL A 710 -7.48 -36.06 23.04
C VAL A 710 -6.34 -35.37 22.28
N VAL A 711 -6.53 -34.10 21.94
CA VAL A 711 -5.50 -33.28 21.30
C VAL A 711 -4.98 -32.25 22.30
N ARG A 712 -3.71 -32.39 22.67
CA ARG A 712 -2.97 -31.43 23.52
C ARG A 712 -2.08 -30.54 22.67
N ILE A 713 -1.62 -29.42 23.20
CA ILE A 713 -0.72 -28.51 22.49
C ILE A 713 0.54 -29.23 21.96
N VAL A 714 1.11 -30.16 22.74
CA VAL A 714 2.25 -30.99 22.29
C VAL A 714 1.93 -31.82 21.05
N GLY A 715 0.71 -32.34 20.93
CA GLY A 715 0.26 -33.07 19.75
C GLY A 715 0.11 -32.18 18.53
N ILE A 716 -0.24 -30.90 18.72
CA ILE A 716 -0.23 -29.89 17.67
C ILE A 716 1.20 -29.65 17.20
N GLU A 717 2.15 -29.42 18.12
CA GLU A 717 3.57 -29.21 17.78
C GLU A 717 4.12 -30.34 16.90
N THR A 718 3.84 -31.60 17.29
CA THR A 718 4.26 -32.79 16.55
C THR A 718 3.62 -32.85 15.16
N SER A 719 2.32 -32.55 15.06
CA SER A 719 1.58 -32.63 13.79
C SER A 719 2.04 -31.57 12.78
N ILE A 720 2.37 -30.37 13.26
CA ILE A 720 2.73 -29.25 12.38
C ILE A 720 4.24 -29.11 12.17
N GLY A 721 5.06 -29.74 13.02
CA GLY A 721 6.52 -29.64 12.99
C GLY A 721 7.06 -28.29 13.48
N ALA A 722 6.31 -27.58 14.34
CA ALA A 722 6.69 -26.28 14.86
C ALA A 722 6.50 -26.22 16.38
N LYS A 723 7.46 -25.60 17.08
CA LYS A 723 7.40 -25.44 18.53
C LYS A 723 6.54 -24.25 18.93
N LYS A 724 5.84 -24.40 20.05
CA LYS A 724 5.01 -23.35 20.65
C LYS A 724 5.90 -22.22 21.14
N ILE A 725 5.60 -21.02 20.68
CA ILE A 725 6.14 -19.76 21.17
C ILE A 725 5.28 -19.30 22.36
N THR A 726 5.92 -18.92 23.46
CA THR A 726 5.25 -18.71 24.75
C THR A 726 4.98 -17.25 25.12
N ASN A 727 5.59 -16.29 24.44
CA ASN A 727 5.41 -14.86 24.70
C ASN A 727 5.51 -14.05 23.39
N TRP A 728 5.05 -12.80 23.45
CA TRP A 728 4.93 -11.93 22.27
C TRP A 728 6.29 -11.42 21.76
N ASP A 729 7.26 -11.18 22.64
CA ASP A 729 8.61 -10.76 22.24
C ASP A 729 9.30 -11.84 21.38
N ASP A 730 9.24 -13.10 21.80
CA ASP A 730 9.78 -14.25 21.05
C ASP A 730 8.99 -14.47 19.75
N TRP A 731 7.69 -14.15 19.74
CA TRP A 731 6.84 -14.23 18.55
C TRP A 731 7.31 -13.23 17.49
N GLU A 732 7.47 -11.96 17.86
CA GLU A 732 7.97 -10.91 16.98
C GLU A 732 9.39 -11.23 16.48
N ALA A 733 10.29 -11.65 17.38
CA ALA A 733 11.65 -12.04 17.02
C ALA A 733 11.65 -13.20 16.01
N ARG A 734 10.78 -14.20 16.20
CA ARG A 734 10.66 -15.35 15.30
C ARG A 734 10.14 -14.94 13.92
N LEU A 735 9.18 -14.03 13.84
CA LEU A 735 8.64 -13.54 12.58
C LEU A 735 9.63 -12.61 11.84
N ALA A 736 10.43 -11.85 12.57
CA ALA A 736 11.50 -11.03 12.01
C ALA A 736 12.61 -11.89 11.37
N GLN A 737 12.92 -13.06 11.96
CA GLN A 737 13.98 -13.94 11.47
C GLN A 737 13.56 -14.77 10.24
N VAL A 738 12.36 -15.36 10.28
CA VAL A 738 11.88 -16.25 9.21
C VAL A 738 10.41 -15.98 8.95
N PRO A 739 10.04 -15.47 7.75
CA PRO A 739 8.64 -15.21 7.40
C PRO A 739 7.84 -16.50 7.43
N ALA A 740 6.70 -16.47 8.13
CA ALA A 740 5.79 -17.60 8.23
C ALA A 740 4.79 -17.59 7.07
N SER A 741 4.58 -18.74 6.45
CA SER A 741 3.53 -18.96 5.44
C SER A 741 2.17 -19.25 6.09
N LEU A 742 2.17 -19.65 7.36
CA LEU A 742 0.96 -19.85 8.17
C LEU A 742 1.20 -19.41 9.62
N LEU A 743 0.28 -18.62 10.17
CA LEU A 743 0.26 -18.29 11.61
C LEU A 743 -0.82 -19.11 12.30
N LEU A 744 -0.46 -19.77 13.41
CA LEU A 744 -1.39 -20.49 14.25
C LEU A 744 -1.39 -19.90 15.67
N LEU A 745 -2.52 -19.35 16.06
CA LEU A 745 -2.74 -18.68 17.33
C LEU A 745 -3.92 -19.33 18.07
N LEU A 746 -3.62 -20.08 19.13
CA LEU A 746 -4.61 -20.57 20.08
C LEU A 746 -4.68 -19.62 21.28
N VAL A 747 -5.58 -18.65 21.21
CA VAL A 747 -5.56 -17.51 22.14
C VAL A 747 -6.56 -17.66 23.26
N HIS A 748 -6.22 -17.09 24.41
CA HIS A 748 -7.21 -16.74 25.42
C HIS A 748 -7.41 -15.22 25.38
N GLN A 749 -8.65 -14.78 25.22
CA GLN A 749 -8.99 -13.37 25.26
C GLN A 749 -9.72 -13.08 26.58
N GLU A 750 -9.25 -12.07 27.29
CA GLU A 750 -9.88 -11.54 28.50
C GLU A 750 -9.94 -10.01 28.34
N SER A 751 -11.17 -9.48 28.22
CA SER A 751 -11.41 -8.09 27.82
C SER A 751 -10.70 -7.77 26.49
N GLU A 752 -9.94 -6.67 26.42
CA GLU A 752 -9.20 -6.23 25.24
C GLU A 752 -7.75 -6.77 25.21
N VAL A 753 -7.46 -7.85 25.93
CA VAL A 753 -6.11 -8.45 26.02
C VAL A 753 -6.10 -9.88 25.50
N VAL A 754 -5.14 -10.17 24.62
CA VAL A 754 -4.91 -11.50 24.03
C VAL A 754 -3.71 -12.15 24.68
N TYR A 755 -3.92 -13.35 25.24
CA TYR A 755 -2.90 -14.10 25.93
C TYR A 755 -2.39 -15.28 25.12
N ILE A 756 -1.07 -15.38 25.01
CA ILE A 756 -0.34 -16.59 24.59
C ILE A 756 0.51 -17.13 25.76
N GLY A 757 0.82 -18.42 25.75
CA GLY A 757 1.58 -19.09 26.81
C GLY A 757 0.98 -18.93 28.22
N ALA A 758 1.85 -18.68 29.19
CA ALA A 758 1.48 -18.47 30.60
C ALA A 758 1.42 -16.97 30.90
N GLY A 759 0.26 -16.35 30.69
CA GLY A 759 0.03 -14.96 31.10
C GLY A 759 0.76 -13.89 30.29
N SER A 760 1.30 -14.21 29.10
CA SER A 760 1.85 -13.19 28.18
C SER A 760 0.69 -12.54 27.41
N GLY A 761 0.20 -11.44 27.96
CA GLY A 761 -0.91 -10.65 27.41
C GLY A 761 -0.41 -9.53 26.50
N LEU A 762 -1.13 -9.31 25.41
CA LEU A 762 -0.93 -8.17 24.51
C LEU A 762 -2.27 -7.49 24.26
N ASN A 763 -2.30 -6.17 24.34
CA ASN A 763 -3.52 -5.40 24.05
C ASN A 763 -3.91 -5.58 22.58
N LEU A 764 -5.20 -5.81 22.31
CA LEU A 764 -5.73 -5.95 20.95
C LEU A 764 -5.35 -4.76 20.05
N GLY A 765 -5.36 -3.54 20.61
CA GLY A 765 -4.96 -2.32 19.89
C GLY A 765 -3.46 -2.22 19.58
N SER A 766 -2.61 -3.04 20.21
CA SER A 766 -1.17 -3.07 19.99
C SER A 766 -0.75 -4.12 18.96
N ILE A 767 -1.66 -4.99 18.49
CA ILE A 767 -1.34 -5.97 17.44
C ILE A 767 -1.24 -5.23 16.10
N GLY A 768 -0.01 -5.06 15.61
CA GLY A 768 0.31 -4.45 14.33
C GLY A 768 0.90 -5.40 13.29
N ALA A 769 1.59 -4.81 12.30
CA ALA A 769 2.18 -5.53 11.18
C ALA A 769 3.36 -6.43 11.60
N GLU A 770 4.07 -6.05 12.66
CA GLU A 770 5.15 -6.81 13.29
C GLU A 770 4.69 -8.17 13.81
N HIS A 771 3.42 -8.29 14.20
CA HIS A 771 2.81 -9.51 14.71
C HIS A 771 2.27 -10.45 13.61
N VAL A 772 2.08 -9.96 12.38
CA VAL A 772 1.41 -10.69 11.29
C VAL A 772 2.31 -10.88 10.05
N ARG A 773 3.13 -9.88 9.72
CA ARG A 773 4.09 -9.87 8.61
C ARG A 773 3.51 -10.33 7.26
N ASN A 774 2.29 -9.90 6.94
CA ASN A 774 1.55 -10.26 5.71
C ASN A 774 1.36 -11.78 5.52
N ALA A 775 1.15 -12.54 6.60
CA ALA A 775 0.91 -13.97 6.49
C ALA A 775 -0.30 -14.28 5.57
N PRO A 776 -0.16 -15.19 4.58
CA PRO A 776 -1.25 -15.53 3.68
C PRO A 776 -2.48 -16.10 4.40
N VAL A 777 -2.25 -16.93 5.41
CA VAL A 777 -3.29 -17.57 6.22
C VAL A 777 -2.95 -17.45 7.70
N VAL A 778 -3.92 -17.00 8.49
CA VAL A 778 -3.87 -16.95 9.95
C VAL A 778 -5.02 -17.74 10.53
N ILE A 779 -4.73 -18.64 11.44
CA ILE A 779 -5.72 -19.39 12.23
C ILE A 779 -5.67 -18.83 13.64
N ALA A 780 -6.67 -18.04 14.03
CA ALA A 780 -6.76 -17.39 15.32
C ALA A 780 -8.00 -17.91 16.06
N ILE A 781 -7.80 -19.00 16.81
CA ILE A 781 -8.90 -19.74 17.45
C ILE A 781 -8.82 -19.51 18.97
N GLY A 782 -9.81 -18.76 19.47
CA GLY A 782 -9.98 -18.46 20.89
C GLY A 782 -11.42 -18.06 21.20
N CYS A 783 -11.74 -17.90 22.49
CA CYS A 783 -13.08 -17.52 22.93
C CYS A 783 -13.53 -16.22 22.26
N SER A 784 -14.62 -16.29 21.48
CA SER A 784 -15.20 -15.14 20.76
C SER A 784 -14.19 -14.37 19.90
N SER A 785 -13.11 -15.03 19.48
CA SER A 785 -12.01 -14.43 18.71
C SER A 785 -12.49 -13.68 17.47
N GLY A 786 -13.55 -14.15 16.81
CA GLY A 786 -14.09 -13.49 15.63
C GLY A 786 -15.17 -12.42 15.89
N LEU A 787 -15.50 -12.13 17.15
CA LEU A 787 -16.43 -11.06 17.52
C LEU A 787 -15.67 -9.89 18.18
N GLY A 788 -16.07 -8.65 17.87
CA GLY A 788 -15.63 -7.45 18.57
C GLY A 788 -16.77 -6.84 19.38
N GLU A 789 -16.47 -6.34 20.57
CA GLU A 789 -17.40 -5.53 21.37
C GLU A 789 -17.51 -4.09 20.85
N MET A 790 -16.48 -3.62 20.14
CA MET A 790 -16.41 -2.31 19.52
C MET A 790 -16.05 -2.43 18.03
N PRO A 791 -16.46 -1.47 17.18
CA PRO A 791 -16.13 -1.50 15.75
C PRO A 791 -14.62 -1.57 15.48
N GLY A 792 -14.19 -2.69 14.89
CA GLY A 792 -12.80 -2.96 14.54
C GLY A 792 -11.94 -3.49 15.69
N SER A 793 -12.56 -4.02 16.75
CA SER A 793 -11.87 -4.72 17.85
C SER A 793 -11.89 -6.25 17.70
N SER A 794 -12.56 -6.82 16.70
CA SER A 794 -12.45 -8.25 16.44
C SER A 794 -11.02 -8.63 16.02
N LEU A 795 -10.57 -9.80 16.46
CA LEU A 795 -9.22 -10.28 16.14
C LEU A 795 -8.99 -10.45 14.62
N PRO A 796 -9.97 -10.94 13.82
CA PRO A 796 -9.85 -10.93 12.36
C PRO A 796 -9.60 -9.54 11.77
N ALA A 797 -10.37 -8.53 12.17
CA ALA A 797 -10.19 -7.18 11.65
C ALA A 797 -8.80 -6.61 11.99
N ILE A 798 -8.33 -6.87 13.22
CA ILE A 798 -7.00 -6.47 13.67
C ILE A 798 -5.90 -7.17 12.85
N LEU A 799 -5.98 -8.49 12.70
CA LEU A 799 -4.99 -9.27 11.96
C LEU A 799 -4.98 -8.93 10.46
N GLN A 800 -6.15 -8.69 9.85
CA GLN A 800 -6.23 -8.24 8.45
C GLN A 800 -5.61 -6.85 8.26
N ARG A 801 -5.77 -5.93 9.23
CA ARG A 801 -5.03 -4.65 9.22
C ARG A 801 -3.52 -4.83 9.34
N GLY A 802 -3.08 -5.84 10.09
CA GLY A 802 -1.67 -6.26 10.15
C GLY A 802 -1.16 -6.95 8.89
N GLY A 803 -2.03 -7.18 7.89
CA GLY A 803 -1.67 -7.73 6.58
C GLY A 803 -2.10 -9.17 6.33
N ALA A 804 -2.88 -9.80 7.23
CA ALA A 804 -3.34 -11.17 7.00
C ALA A 804 -4.24 -11.26 5.76
N GLY A 805 -3.93 -12.20 4.85
CA GLY A 805 -4.75 -12.43 3.65
C GLY A 805 -6.10 -13.09 3.96
N VAL A 806 -6.06 -14.20 4.71
CA VAL A 806 -7.25 -14.87 5.26
C VAL A 806 -7.06 -15.12 6.75
N VAL A 807 -8.10 -14.85 7.54
CA VAL A 807 -8.15 -15.15 8.97
C VAL A 807 -9.28 -16.13 9.26
N VAL A 808 -8.96 -17.26 9.90
CA VAL A 808 -9.94 -18.22 10.41
C VAL A 808 -10.11 -18.03 11.91
N ALA A 809 -11.34 -17.82 12.37
CA ALA A 809 -11.65 -17.54 13.77
C ALA A 809 -12.93 -18.24 14.24
N ALA A 810 -13.20 -18.20 15.55
CA ALA A 810 -14.40 -18.75 16.16
C ALA A 810 -15.39 -17.64 16.57
N MET A 811 -16.67 -17.83 16.26
CA MET A 811 -17.75 -16.85 16.51
C MET A 811 -18.30 -16.87 17.94
N THR A 812 -17.85 -17.78 18.78
CA THR A 812 -18.34 -17.93 20.16
C THR A 812 -17.21 -18.38 21.07
N LYS A 813 -17.46 -18.42 22.38
CA LYS A 813 -16.64 -19.16 23.33
C LYS A 813 -16.48 -20.61 22.88
N ILE A 814 -15.25 -21.11 23.03
CA ILE A 814 -14.86 -22.45 22.64
C ILE A 814 -14.14 -23.12 23.81
N LEU A 815 -14.37 -24.41 23.99
CA LEU A 815 -13.67 -25.21 25.00
C LEU A 815 -12.30 -25.60 24.46
N GLY A 816 -11.27 -25.59 25.32
CA GLY A 816 -9.87 -25.84 24.95
C GLY A 816 -9.67 -27.13 24.14
N ARG A 817 -10.35 -28.22 24.55
CA ARG A 817 -10.31 -29.51 23.84
C ARG A 817 -10.75 -29.44 22.38
N HIS A 818 -11.73 -28.59 22.07
CA HIS A 818 -12.23 -28.43 20.70
C HIS A 818 -11.36 -27.44 19.92
N ALA A 819 -10.86 -26.39 20.59
CA ALA A 819 -9.91 -25.44 20.00
C ALA A 819 -8.64 -26.15 19.51
N ASN A 820 -8.03 -26.98 20.36
CA ASN A 820 -6.82 -27.74 20.02
C ASN A 820 -7.03 -28.65 18.81
N ARG A 821 -8.15 -29.39 18.81
CA ARG A 821 -8.48 -30.32 17.73
C ARG A 821 -8.68 -29.58 16.40
N VAL A 822 -9.48 -28.51 16.40
CA VAL A 822 -9.74 -27.73 15.18
C VAL A 822 -8.47 -27.07 14.65
N ALA A 823 -7.65 -26.49 15.54
CA ALA A 823 -6.37 -25.91 15.15
C ALA A 823 -5.48 -26.93 14.44
N ARG A 824 -5.30 -28.12 15.04
CA ARG A 824 -4.50 -29.20 14.42
C ARG A 824 -5.08 -29.63 13.09
N ASP A 825 -6.36 -30.01 13.06
CA ASP A 825 -6.99 -30.61 11.88
C ASP A 825 -7.01 -29.62 10.71
N LEU A 826 -7.26 -28.33 10.98
CA LEU A 826 -7.25 -27.28 9.96
C LEU A 826 -5.85 -27.04 9.38
N VAL A 827 -4.82 -26.95 10.23
CA VAL A 827 -3.44 -26.76 9.77
C VAL A 827 -2.97 -27.94 8.92
N VAL A 828 -3.26 -29.17 9.37
CA VAL A 828 -2.90 -30.38 8.63
C VAL A 828 -3.56 -30.39 7.25
N HIS A 829 -4.88 -30.17 7.18
CA HIS A 829 -5.57 -30.15 5.88
C HIS A 829 -5.09 -29.02 4.96
N LEU A 830 -4.83 -27.82 5.48
CA LEU A 830 -4.32 -26.71 4.68
C LEU A 830 -2.92 -27.04 4.12
N LYS A 831 -2.03 -27.61 4.94
CA LYS A 831 -0.70 -28.05 4.51
C LYS A 831 -0.76 -29.18 3.48
N GLU A 832 -1.66 -30.14 3.67
CA GLU A 832 -1.89 -31.21 2.69
C GLU A 832 -2.41 -30.65 1.37
N ALA A 833 -3.41 -29.77 1.40
CA ALA A 833 -3.96 -29.14 0.22
C ALA A 833 -2.91 -28.30 -0.53
N ALA A 834 -2.06 -27.56 0.18
CA ALA A 834 -0.96 -26.80 -0.44
C ALA A 834 0.04 -27.68 -1.20
N ASN A 835 0.17 -28.96 -0.81
CA ASN A 835 1.09 -29.91 -1.43
C ASN A 835 0.45 -30.80 -2.51
N GLN A 836 -0.88 -30.75 -2.69
CA GLN A 836 -1.58 -31.56 -3.67
C GLN A 836 -1.63 -30.88 -5.05
N SER A 837 -1.81 -31.68 -6.11
CA SER A 837 -2.10 -31.19 -7.46
C SER A 837 -3.56 -30.74 -7.60
N ASN A 838 -4.46 -31.33 -6.81
CA ASN A 838 -5.81 -30.83 -6.66
C ASN A 838 -5.72 -29.45 -6.02
N SER A 839 -6.42 -28.48 -6.62
CA SER A 839 -6.28 -27.07 -6.31
C SER A 839 -7.53 -26.54 -5.58
N PRO A 840 -7.88 -27.03 -4.36
CA PRO A 840 -9.06 -26.57 -3.65
C PRO A 840 -8.90 -25.13 -3.18
N SER A 841 -10.02 -24.42 -3.01
CA SER A 841 -10.01 -23.09 -2.42
C SER A 841 -10.06 -23.14 -0.89
N VAL A 842 -9.58 -22.10 -0.22
CA VAL A 842 -9.67 -21.97 1.25
C VAL A 842 -11.12 -22.08 1.72
N GLY A 843 -12.07 -21.48 0.99
CA GLY A 843 -13.50 -21.59 1.28
C GLY A 843 -14.02 -23.04 1.23
N GLU A 844 -13.59 -23.82 0.24
CA GLU A 844 -13.98 -25.23 0.10
C GLU A 844 -13.42 -26.10 1.24
N ILE A 845 -12.16 -25.85 1.64
CA ILE A 845 -11.53 -26.54 2.77
C ILE A 845 -12.25 -26.20 4.07
N LEU A 846 -12.65 -24.95 4.27
CA LEU A 846 -13.38 -24.55 5.47
C LEU A 846 -14.72 -25.30 5.58
N SER A 847 -15.50 -25.34 4.50
CA SER A 847 -16.77 -26.07 4.47
C SER A 847 -16.55 -27.57 4.70
N ALA A 848 -15.50 -28.17 4.13
CA ALA A 848 -15.14 -29.57 4.40
C ALA A 848 -14.79 -29.81 5.89
N MET A 849 -14.03 -28.90 6.51
CA MET A 849 -13.67 -28.99 7.92
C MET A 849 -14.92 -28.92 8.82
N ARG A 850 -15.85 -27.99 8.54
CA ARG A 850 -17.12 -27.87 9.29
C ARG A 850 -17.93 -29.16 9.22
N ARG A 851 -18.04 -29.76 8.02
CA ARG A 851 -18.73 -31.04 7.83
C ARG A 851 -18.09 -32.17 8.60
N ARG A 852 -16.75 -32.26 8.60
CA ARG A 852 -16.02 -33.28 9.36
C ARG A 852 -16.30 -33.17 10.86
N LEU A 853 -16.24 -31.97 11.44
CA LEU A 853 -16.56 -31.75 12.85
C LEU A 853 -17.99 -32.17 13.18
N LEU A 854 -18.95 -31.82 12.31
CA LEU A 854 -20.35 -32.21 12.50
C LEU A 854 -20.58 -33.71 12.34
N ALA A 855 -19.84 -34.39 11.45
CA ALA A 855 -19.91 -35.84 11.30
C ALA A 855 -19.46 -36.55 12.57
N ASP A 856 -18.47 -35.96 13.25
CA ASP A 856 -17.97 -36.43 14.54
C ASP A 856 -18.85 -35.96 15.72
N GLY A 857 -19.97 -35.29 15.49
CA GLY A 857 -20.87 -34.82 16.55
C GLY A 857 -20.39 -33.56 17.28
N ILE A 858 -19.39 -32.86 16.76
CA ILE A 858 -18.82 -31.65 17.37
C ILE A 858 -19.52 -30.39 16.83
N ALA A 859 -20.28 -29.72 17.70
CA ALA A 859 -21.02 -28.49 17.37
C ALA A 859 -20.12 -27.33 16.91
N LEU A 860 -18.82 -27.36 17.26
CA LEU A 860 -17.85 -26.33 16.87
C LEU A 860 -17.77 -26.12 15.35
N GLY A 861 -18.13 -27.12 14.54
CA GLY A 861 -18.24 -26.97 13.08
C GLY A 861 -19.20 -25.85 12.63
N LEU A 862 -20.11 -25.39 13.49
CA LEU A 862 -21.02 -24.28 13.20
C LEU A 862 -20.43 -22.92 13.60
N ALA A 863 -19.34 -22.87 14.35
CA ALA A 863 -18.78 -21.63 14.89
C ALA A 863 -17.46 -21.19 14.24
N VAL A 864 -16.80 -22.06 13.48
CA VAL A 864 -15.56 -21.72 12.76
C VAL A 864 -15.91 -20.99 11.47
N VAL A 865 -15.34 -19.80 11.25
CA VAL A 865 -15.55 -19.02 10.03
C VAL A 865 -14.24 -18.43 9.50
N ALA A 866 -14.21 -18.09 8.22
CA ALA A 866 -13.09 -17.41 7.57
C ALA A 866 -13.48 -15.97 7.18
N PHE A 867 -12.50 -15.08 7.23
CA PHE A 867 -12.53 -13.69 6.77
C PHE A 867 -11.44 -13.50 5.71
N GLY A 868 -11.77 -12.85 4.60
CA GLY A 868 -10.89 -12.66 3.45
C GLY A 868 -11.40 -13.36 2.19
N ASP A 869 -10.51 -13.55 1.23
CA ASP A 869 -10.80 -14.10 -0.10
C ASP A 869 -10.99 -15.63 -0.04
N ALA A 870 -12.20 -16.11 -0.33
CA ALA A 870 -12.53 -17.54 -0.25
C ALA A 870 -11.96 -18.33 -1.44
N ASP A 871 -11.51 -17.65 -2.49
CA ASP A 871 -10.99 -18.23 -3.72
C ASP A 871 -9.47 -18.36 -3.75
N ILE A 872 -8.76 -18.05 -2.66
CA ILE A 872 -7.34 -18.42 -2.54
C ILE A 872 -7.22 -19.92 -2.74
N VAL A 873 -6.45 -20.31 -3.77
CA VAL A 873 -6.25 -21.71 -4.15
C VAL A 873 -5.02 -22.25 -3.42
N LEU A 874 -5.07 -23.50 -2.98
CA LEU A 874 -3.93 -24.22 -2.42
C LEU A 874 -3.47 -25.29 -3.41
N GLY A 875 -2.16 -25.50 -3.57
CA GLY A 875 -1.62 -26.55 -4.43
C GLY A 875 -0.75 -26.05 -5.59
N LYS A 876 0.14 -26.90 -6.09
CA LYS A 876 1.11 -26.54 -7.15
C LYS A 876 0.46 -26.40 -8.52
N GLU A 877 0.91 -25.42 -9.31
CA GLU A 877 0.45 -25.29 -10.69
C GLU A 877 0.85 -26.53 -11.52
N LEU A 878 -0.13 -27.17 -12.16
CA LEU A 878 0.14 -28.22 -13.15
C LEU A 878 0.79 -27.56 -14.36
N THR A 879 2.11 -27.56 -14.39
CA THR A 879 2.87 -27.27 -15.61
C THR A 879 2.59 -28.41 -16.56
N GLN A 880 1.55 -28.27 -17.39
CA GLN A 880 1.40 -29.12 -18.56
C GLN A 880 2.67 -28.94 -19.39
N GLY A 881 3.46 -30.01 -19.49
CA GLY A 881 4.57 -30.07 -20.42
C GLY A 881 4.02 -29.77 -21.80
N ILE A 882 4.38 -28.61 -22.34
CA ILE A 882 4.29 -28.37 -23.78
C ILE A 882 5.38 -29.25 -24.37
N ASP A 883 5.04 -30.51 -24.63
CA ASP A 883 5.81 -31.33 -25.54
C ASP A 883 5.78 -30.61 -26.89
N HIS A 884 6.93 -30.11 -27.30
CA HIS A 884 7.16 -29.63 -28.66
C HIS A 884 6.89 -30.79 -29.63
N VAL A 885 5.64 -30.91 -30.08
CA VAL A 885 5.33 -31.64 -31.30
C VAL A 885 5.89 -30.80 -32.44
N SER A 886 7.03 -31.26 -32.96
CA SER A 886 7.60 -30.75 -34.20
C SER A 886 6.64 -31.08 -35.34
N CYS A 887 6.04 -30.05 -35.94
CA CYS A 887 5.47 -30.09 -37.28
C CYS A 887 6.19 -29.03 -38.11
#